data_AF-F3PR79-F1
#
_entry.id   AF-F3PR79-F1
#
_cell.length_a   1.000
_cell.length_b   1.000
_cell.length_c   1.000
_cell.angle_alpha   90.00
_cell.angle_beta   90.00
_cell.angle_gamma   90.00
#
_symmetry.space_group_name_H-M   'P 1'
#
loop_
_entity.id
_entity.type
_entity.pdbx_description
1 polymer ?
#
loop_
_entity_poly.entity_id
_entity_poly.type
_entity_poly.pdbx_seq_one_letter_code
_entity_poly.pdbx_strand_id
1 'polypeptide(L)'
;MKKLFILTTILVLGAWMKVAAQDAATASKRANQQYVLFESERDKGTNVTAMYTYLLDSYGQFIKVVEAPDNGQYLSGAKNRLRAMYPYLLNGAVYYSEQKQPSKALDFAAAYIEMPQLKIFRSELLPKDSRYASVVYYAAVSAYNLQKYSQALKYFQEYLNTGVDAQEKDCYVYMNMIYQAQKNYDEQEKILEKAIAKYPVSLDFLYNLVNVHIATNNMPKLLAAIDRILTVDPNNDKVLPIKARILERQGKNLEALDIYKRLYALYPNSFELLTGVARANFNVATEIVNNGATIANDTEYALVRQRASGYLLDAKDQFLKILEKEPASKMYMQGLAGVYQYMDMKAEYEVLMKIITDGASYASFPSRLMAYNEALKKTEAVAQQQESAPVPVDPAMLVIRVDSFMDGNKNKVIDAGESFAIQFTIENKGQGDAYNLRLRLSEQQGFDEFFDGPRELDGGNIPAGTSKEYTFRYLVKKEMPTSLAKINIYAFEANGFDADPAELIVNTQEYAMPRLRIADHQFFASEGSSITLGKNGKLTLAVQNFGTKTAHKVKLNFKLPNNIFTTDTPEMTIDSIAPGDVATLDYGFLVNKRFDGDSIAVMVSVSEDSRSSYLSEAYKVKVGEYLTASSSIKINGNVATRKVEAKDFQIGFHSELLEDVPVGAVNRHRYALIIGNEDYSMTGANAEINVPYAVNDAMLFREYCVRTFGVPDGQIKIVPNATAGMMHEQLDWLVNMASTDPEAELIFYYSGHGNNDEATKEPYLLPVDITGKNIRLGISLADLYKRLATYPIKGAYVFLDACFSGGYKSAAPLLAQKGVRVVPKVGLPQGHTLSFSSSSGDQTSSVYHAKKQGYYTYFLIKAIKDAKGDLTMKQLFEKTNAEVKKATALIGKMQEPQYMASPTWTDWTDIKLKTPPLE
;
A
#
# COMPACT_ATOMS: atom_id res chain seq x y z
N MET A 1 3.40 -21.21 -33.89
CA MET A 1 3.46 -20.63 -35.25
C MET A 1 2.30 -21.13 -36.10
N LYS A 2 1.29 -20.29 -36.37
CA LYS A 2 0.58 -20.14 -37.66
C LYS A 2 -0.69 -19.29 -37.50
N LYS A 3 -0.82 -18.36 -38.45
CA LYS A 3 -1.98 -17.56 -38.91
C LYS A 3 -1.92 -16.08 -38.52
N LEU A 4 -1.33 -15.30 -39.42
CA LEU A 4 -1.42 -13.84 -39.48
C LEU A 4 -2.23 -13.46 -40.72
N PHE A 5 -3.03 -12.41 -40.54
CA PHE A 5 -3.99 -11.78 -41.43
C PHE A 5 -3.40 -11.28 -42.76
N ILE A 6 -4.17 -11.44 -43.84
CA ILE A 6 -3.97 -10.74 -45.12
C ILE A 6 -4.94 -9.55 -45.15
N LEU A 7 -4.37 -8.36 -45.23
CA LEU A 7 -5.06 -7.10 -45.50
C LEU A 7 -5.09 -6.91 -47.03
N THR A 8 -6.24 -7.08 -47.66
CA THR A 8 -6.44 -6.77 -49.08
C THR A 8 -6.96 -5.36 -49.24
N THR A 9 -6.03 -4.42 -49.46
CA THR A 9 -6.29 -3.16 -50.15
C THR A 9 -6.82 -3.45 -51.55
N ILE A 10 -8.10 -3.18 -51.81
CA ILE A 10 -8.63 -3.13 -53.17
C ILE A 10 -8.31 -1.74 -53.73
N LEU A 11 -7.17 -1.66 -54.42
CA LEU A 11 -6.95 -0.72 -55.51
C LEU A 11 -7.94 -1.10 -56.64
N VAL A 12 -8.96 -0.27 -56.88
CA VAL A 12 -9.67 -0.33 -58.17
C VAL A 12 -8.88 0.52 -59.16
N LEU A 13 -8.14 -0.18 -60.02
CA LEU A 13 -7.59 0.33 -61.26
C LEU A 13 -8.67 1.01 -62.09
N GLY A 14 -8.37 2.24 -62.51
CA GLY A 14 -9.15 2.97 -63.47
C GLY A 14 -9.24 2.23 -64.80
N ALA A 15 -10.42 1.74 -65.12
CA ALA A 15 -10.89 1.75 -66.49
C ALA A 15 -11.40 3.16 -66.77
N TRP A 16 -10.82 3.80 -67.78
CA TRP A 16 -11.27 5.08 -68.33
C TRP A 16 -12.72 4.97 -68.81
N MET A 17 -13.67 5.25 -67.93
CA MET A 17 -14.92 5.88 -68.30
C MET A 17 -14.95 7.20 -67.53
N LYS A 18 -14.53 8.27 -68.19
CA LYS A 18 -14.98 9.62 -67.83
C LYS A 18 -16.50 9.57 -67.83
N VAL A 19 -17.12 9.51 -66.65
CA VAL A 19 -18.48 10.02 -66.50
C VAL A 19 -18.35 11.49 -66.87
N ALA A 20 -18.74 11.83 -68.09
CA ALA A 20 -18.76 13.22 -68.53
C ALA A 20 -19.57 13.99 -67.50
N ALA A 21 -18.94 14.98 -66.84
CA ALA A 21 -19.68 15.97 -66.08
C ALA A 21 -20.72 16.55 -67.06
N GLN A 22 -21.99 16.28 -66.80
CA GLN A 22 -23.07 16.74 -67.65
C GLN A 22 -23.07 18.26 -67.57
N ASP A 23 -22.91 18.97 -68.70
CA ASP A 23 -22.90 20.43 -68.70
C ASP A 23 -24.21 20.99 -68.11
N ALA A 24 -24.15 22.18 -67.50
CA ALA A 24 -25.30 22.78 -66.83
C ALA A 24 -26.50 22.98 -67.79
N ALA A 25 -26.23 23.15 -69.09
CA ALA A 25 -27.23 23.31 -70.13
C ALA A 25 -28.06 22.04 -70.38
N THR A 26 -27.41 20.88 -70.45
CA THR A 26 -28.01 19.57 -70.69
C THR A 26 -28.82 19.13 -69.48
N ALA A 27 -28.27 19.32 -68.27
CA ALA A 27 -28.99 19.07 -67.03
C ALA A 27 -30.24 19.97 -66.93
N SER A 28 -30.12 21.27 -67.25
CA SER A 28 -31.23 22.22 -67.24
C SER A 28 -32.33 21.86 -68.26
N LYS A 29 -31.94 21.47 -69.48
CA LYS A 29 -32.90 21.03 -70.52
C LYS A 29 -33.69 19.80 -70.04
N ARG A 30 -32.99 18.79 -69.50
CA ARG A 30 -33.64 17.58 -68.98
C ARG A 30 -34.52 17.89 -67.76
N ALA A 31 -34.06 18.72 -66.84
CA ALA A 31 -34.81 19.11 -65.65
C ALA A 31 -36.15 19.78 -66.00
N ASN A 32 -36.12 20.72 -66.96
CA ASN A 32 -37.32 21.38 -67.46
C ASN A 32 -38.25 20.43 -68.22
N GLN A 33 -37.70 19.50 -69.01
CA GLN A 33 -38.53 18.48 -69.68
C GLN A 33 -39.30 17.64 -68.66
N GLN A 34 -38.64 17.16 -67.61
CA GLN A 34 -39.30 16.39 -66.55
C GLN A 34 -40.30 17.24 -65.77
N TYR A 35 -39.99 18.52 -65.55
CA TYR A 35 -40.91 19.45 -64.89
C TYR A 35 -42.22 19.65 -65.66
N VAL A 36 -42.14 19.80 -66.99
CA VAL A 36 -43.34 19.92 -67.85
C VAL A 36 -44.17 18.65 -67.83
N LEU A 37 -43.53 17.47 -67.82
CA LEU A 37 -44.23 16.19 -67.68
C LEU A 37 -44.92 16.07 -66.31
N PHE A 38 -44.27 16.53 -65.25
CA PHE A 38 -44.88 16.64 -63.92
C PHE A 38 -46.12 17.54 -63.93
N GLU A 39 -46.04 18.75 -64.49
CA GLU A 39 -47.21 19.65 -64.58
C GLU A 39 -48.34 19.05 -65.42
N SER A 40 -48.00 18.42 -66.55
CA SER A 40 -48.98 17.76 -67.40
C SER A 40 -49.75 16.66 -66.67
N GLU A 41 -49.05 15.80 -65.91
CA GLU A 41 -49.70 14.73 -65.15
C GLU A 41 -50.44 15.25 -63.91
N ARG A 42 -49.95 16.33 -63.28
CA ARG A 42 -50.63 17.01 -62.18
C ARG A 42 -51.97 17.59 -62.64
N ASP A 43 -51.99 18.24 -63.79
CA ASP A 43 -53.19 18.93 -64.30
C ASP A 43 -54.24 17.93 -64.82
N LYS A 44 -53.80 16.78 -65.36
CA LYS A 44 -54.70 15.68 -65.75
C LYS A 44 -55.27 14.92 -64.54
N GLY A 45 -54.48 14.76 -63.48
CA GLY A 45 -54.86 14.00 -62.28
C GLY A 45 -55.01 12.48 -62.45
N THR A 46 -54.67 11.93 -63.62
CA THR A 46 -54.95 10.52 -63.98
C THR A 46 -53.86 9.54 -63.59
N ASN A 47 -52.60 9.97 -63.40
CA ASN A 47 -51.48 9.08 -63.07
C ASN A 47 -50.56 9.66 -61.99
N VAL A 48 -50.98 9.51 -60.73
CA VAL A 48 -50.29 10.04 -59.55
C VAL A 48 -48.87 9.49 -59.40
N THR A 49 -48.64 8.21 -59.74
CA THR A 49 -47.30 7.59 -59.64
C THR A 49 -46.34 8.15 -60.68
N ALA A 50 -46.79 8.35 -61.93
CA ALA A 50 -45.96 8.99 -62.96
C ALA A 50 -45.67 10.46 -62.61
N MET A 51 -46.68 11.19 -62.12
CA MET A 51 -46.54 12.57 -61.64
C MET A 51 -45.39 12.71 -60.63
N TYR A 52 -45.38 11.90 -59.57
CA TYR A 52 -44.31 11.96 -58.57
C TYR A 52 -42.96 11.48 -59.11
N THR A 53 -42.93 10.48 -59.99
CA THR A 53 -41.69 10.05 -60.64
C THR A 53 -41.04 11.21 -61.41
N TYR A 54 -41.82 11.92 -62.23
CA TYR A 54 -41.36 13.10 -62.95
C TYR A 54 -40.94 14.25 -62.03
N LEU A 55 -41.65 14.45 -60.91
CA LEU A 55 -41.31 15.45 -59.91
C LEU A 55 -39.92 15.19 -59.31
N LEU A 56 -39.64 13.97 -58.83
CA LEU A 56 -38.36 13.65 -58.20
C LEU A 56 -37.21 13.67 -59.19
N ASP A 57 -37.43 13.17 -60.41
CA ASP A 57 -36.45 13.22 -61.49
C ASP A 57 -36.11 14.66 -61.87
N SER A 58 -37.13 15.52 -62.01
CA SER A 58 -36.95 16.94 -62.28
C SER A 58 -36.14 17.61 -61.16
N TYR A 59 -36.45 17.30 -59.90
CA TYR A 59 -35.75 17.85 -58.73
C TYR A 59 -34.27 17.47 -58.77
N GLY A 60 -33.98 16.18 -58.94
CA GLY A 60 -32.60 15.68 -58.98
C GLY A 60 -31.77 16.30 -60.13
N GLN A 61 -32.40 16.57 -61.28
CA GLN A 61 -31.72 17.25 -62.38
C GLN A 61 -31.49 18.75 -62.09
N PHE A 62 -32.43 19.44 -61.44
CA PHE A 62 -32.21 20.83 -61.01
C PHE A 62 -31.15 20.95 -59.92
N ILE A 63 -31.02 19.99 -59.01
CA ILE A 63 -29.89 19.95 -58.06
C ILE A 63 -28.56 19.89 -58.80
N LYS A 64 -28.43 19.03 -59.82
CA LYS A 64 -27.22 18.98 -60.67
C LYS A 64 -26.91 20.30 -61.35
N VAL A 65 -27.93 21.04 -61.80
CA VAL A 65 -27.74 22.40 -62.37
C VAL A 65 -27.18 23.35 -61.31
N VAL A 66 -27.70 23.31 -60.07
CA VAL A 66 -27.24 24.17 -58.97
C VAL A 66 -25.81 23.82 -58.55
N GLU A 67 -25.39 22.56 -58.67
CA GLU A 67 -24.05 22.09 -58.30
C GLU A 67 -23.01 22.22 -59.42
N ALA A 68 -23.44 22.43 -60.68
CA ALA A 68 -22.53 22.50 -61.83
C ALA A 68 -21.62 23.75 -61.80
N PRO A 69 -20.33 23.64 -62.18
CA PRO A 69 -19.38 24.76 -62.17
C PRO A 69 -19.73 25.93 -63.12
N ASP A 70 -20.45 25.64 -64.21
CA ASP A 70 -20.79 26.54 -65.32
C ASP A 70 -22.27 27.01 -65.30
N ASN A 71 -22.86 27.12 -64.12
CA ASN A 71 -24.31 27.27 -63.94
C ASN A 71 -24.87 28.70 -63.97
N GLY A 72 -24.02 29.72 -64.13
CA GLY A 72 -24.39 31.13 -63.87
C GLY A 72 -25.65 31.62 -64.58
N GLN A 73 -25.85 31.22 -65.86
CA GLN A 73 -27.03 31.60 -66.65
C GLN A 73 -28.30 30.79 -66.34
N TYR A 74 -28.17 29.61 -65.73
CA TYR A 74 -29.29 28.70 -65.44
C TYR A 74 -29.80 28.77 -64.00
N LEU A 75 -29.01 29.40 -63.12
CA LEU A 75 -29.23 29.40 -61.67
C LEU A 75 -30.58 30.01 -61.27
N SER A 76 -30.95 31.15 -61.85
CA SER A 76 -32.22 31.84 -61.56
C SER A 76 -33.45 31.00 -61.96
N GLY A 77 -33.38 30.34 -63.13
CA GLY A 77 -34.45 29.45 -63.61
C GLY A 77 -34.58 28.20 -62.75
N ALA A 78 -33.46 27.57 -62.40
CA ALA A 78 -33.41 26.41 -61.52
C ALA A 78 -33.97 26.76 -60.13
N LYS A 79 -33.60 27.92 -59.56
CA LYS A 79 -34.14 28.42 -58.28
C LYS A 79 -35.67 28.50 -58.30
N ASN A 80 -36.22 29.13 -59.33
CA ASN A 80 -37.67 29.33 -59.45
C ASN A 80 -38.43 28.00 -59.60
N ARG A 81 -37.88 27.05 -60.38
CA ARG A 81 -38.47 25.72 -60.54
C ARG A 81 -38.41 24.90 -59.25
N LEU A 82 -37.26 24.86 -58.58
CA LEU A 82 -37.13 24.21 -57.27
C LEU A 82 -38.14 24.77 -56.25
N ARG A 83 -38.30 26.10 -56.19
CA ARG A 83 -39.31 26.76 -55.34
C ARG A 83 -40.73 26.27 -55.66
N ALA A 84 -41.10 26.20 -56.94
CA ALA A 84 -42.42 25.76 -57.37
C ALA A 84 -42.70 24.28 -57.01
N MET A 85 -41.67 23.45 -57.02
CA MET A 85 -41.76 22.02 -56.69
C MET A 85 -41.87 21.75 -55.19
N TYR A 86 -41.40 22.68 -54.35
CA TYR A 86 -41.25 22.50 -52.92
C TYR A 86 -42.48 21.92 -52.18
N PRO A 87 -43.70 22.45 -52.36
CA PRO A 87 -44.87 21.92 -51.66
C PRO A 87 -45.24 20.49 -52.09
N TYR A 88 -44.93 20.13 -53.33
CA TYR A 88 -45.26 18.82 -53.90
C TYR A 88 -44.30 17.73 -53.43
N LEU A 89 -43.07 18.08 -53.02
CA LEU A 89 -42.14 17.14 -52.42
C LEU A 89 -42.71 16.54 -51.13
N LEU A 90 -43.34 17.37 -50.30
CA LEU A 90 -44.03 16.92 -49.10
C LEU A 90 -45.17 15.95 -49.42
N ASN A 91 -46.01 16.27 -50.40
CA ASN A 91 -47.13 15.40 -50.81
C ASN A 91 -46.62 14.06 -51.36
N GLY A 92 -45.50 14.07 -52.09
CA GLY A 92 -44.84 12.85 -52.57
C GLY A 92 -44.33 11.97 -51.43
N ALA A 93 -43.75 12.57 -50.38
CA ALA A 93 -43.32 11.85 -49.19
C ALA A 93 -44.49 11.16 -48.48
N VAL A 94 -45.61 11.87 -48.30
CA VAL A 94 -46.83 11.33 -47.69
C VAL A 94 -47.41 10.19 -48.54
N TYR A 95 -47.55 10.40 -49.85
CA TYR A 95 -48.07 9.39 -50.78
C TYR A 95 -47.28 8.07 -50.73
N TYR A 96 -45.95 8.13 -50.85
CA TYR A 96 -45.15 6.90 -50.82
C TYR A 96 -45.06 6.27 -49.43
N SER A 97 -45.26 7.06 -48.36
CA SER A 97 -45.41 6.52 -47.00
C SER A 97 -46.68 5.68 -46.88
N GLU A 98 -47.83 6.18 -47.36
CA GLU A 98 -49.10 5.44 -47.37
C GLU A 98 -49.02 4.16 -48.21
N GLN A 99 -48.25 4.20 -49.30
CA GLN A 99 -48.01 3.04 -50.17
C GLN A 99 -46.95 2.06 -49.62
N LYS A 100 -46.46 2.27 -48.39
CA LYS A 100 -45.44 1.43 -47.74
C LYS A 100 -44.16 1.28 -48.58
N GLN A 101 -43.75 2.34 -49.28
CA GLN A 101 -42.50 2.40 -50.06
C GLN A 101 -41.48 3.32 -49.36
N PRO A 102 -40.83 2.87 -48.27
CA PRO A 102 -40.02 3.73 -47.39
C PRO A 102 -38.81 4.36 -48.09
N SER A 103 -38.21 3.69 -49.08
CA SER A 103 -37.09 4.28 -49.83
C SER A 103 -37.53 5.50 -50.63
N LYS A 104 -38.64 5.41 -51.36
CA LYS A 104 -39.12 6.54 -52.17
C LYS A 104 -39.65 7.65 -51.28
N ALA A 105 -40.41 7.30 -50.24
CA ALA A 105 -40.90 8.27 -49.27
C ALA A 105 -39.75 9.06 -48.63
N LEU A 106 -38.64 8.37 -48.31
CA LEU A 106 -37.41 9.02 -47.84
C LEU A 106 -36.79 9.94 -48.89
N ASP A 107 -36.72 9.57 -50.16
CA ASP A 107 -36.13 10.43 -51.20
C ASP A 107 -36.90 11.75 -51.35
N PHE A 108 -38.24 11.71 -51.29
CA PHE A 108 -39.07 12.93 -51.29
C PHE A 108 -38.93 13.73 -50.00
N ALA A 109 -38.93 13.07 -48.84
CA ALA A 109 -38.79 13.74 -47.56
C ALA A 109 -37.40 14.41 -47.44
N ALA A 110 -36.35 13.72 -47.86
CA ALA A 110 -34.99 14.26 -47.94
C ALA A 110 -34.94 15.50 -48.83
N ALA A 111 -35.52 15.44 -50.04
CA ALA A 111 -35.61 16.59 -50.93
C ALA A 111 -36.33 17.76 -50.25
N TYR A 112 -37.45 17.52 -49.58
CA TYR A 112 -38.20 18.55 -48.86
C TYR A 112 -37.44 19.15 -47.66
N ILE A 113 -36.68 18.34 -46.91
CA ILE A 113 -35.93 18.77 -45.73
C ILE A 113 -34.69 19.57 -46.13
N GLU A 114 -33.99 19.15 -47.18
CA GLU A 114 -32.68 19.67 -47.55
C GLU A 114 -32.73 20.87 -48.50
N MET A 115 -33.79 20.99 -49.31
CA MET A 115 -33.90 22.07 -50.28
C MET A 115 -33.76 23.48 -49.67
N PRO A 116 -34.37 23.79 -48.50
CA PRO A 116 -34.18 25.09 -47.85
C PRO A 116 -32.74 25.37 -47.41
N GLN A 117 -31.90 24.33 -47.26
CA GLN A 117 -30.50 24.45 -46.82
C GLN A 117 -29.53 24.70 -47.98
N LEU A 118 -29.99 24.64 -49.23
CA LEU A 118 -29.16 24.91 -50.40
C LEU A 118 -28.69 26.36 -50.42
N LYS A 119 -27.43 26.59 -50.84
CA LYS A 119 -26.81 27.92 -50.89
C LYS A 119 -27.67 28.95 -51.64
N ILE A 120 -28.36 28.52 -52.69
CA ILE A 120 -29.23 29.34 -53.54
C ILE A 120 -30.48 29.89 -52.83
N PHE A 121 -30.90 29.25 -51.73
CA PHE A 121 -32.05 29.65 -50.91
C PHE A 121 -31.64 30.33 -49.59
N ARG A 122 -30.35 30.54 -49.28
CA ARG A 122 -29.91 31.16 -48.02
C ARG A 122 -30.51 32.53 -47.71
N SER A 123 -30.83 33.32 -48.74
CA SER A 123 -31.44 34.65 -48.61
C SER A 123 -32.97 34.61 -48.62
N GLU A 124 -33.59 33.43 -48.56
CA GLU A 124 -35.02 33.23 -48.72
C GLU A 124 -35.55 32.22 -47.70
N LEU A 125 -36.66 32.56 -47.05
CA LEU A 125 -37.36 31.65 -46.15
C LEU A 125 -38.43 30.88 -46.93
N LEU A 126 -38.20 29.59 -47.14
CA LEU A 126 -39.23 28.69 -47.65
C LEU A 126 -40.18 28.30 -46.51
N PRO A 127 -41.52 28.45 -46.68
CA PRO A 127 -42.47 28.20 -45.60
C PRO A 127 -42.52 26.72 -45.24
N LYS A 128 -42.31 26.40 -43.95
CA LYS A 128 -42.46 25.03 -43.42
C LYS A 128 -43.95 24.73 -43.21
N ASP A 129 -44.40 23.58 -43.70
CA ASP A 129 -45.77 23.08 -43.44
C ASP A 129 -45.92 22.67 -41.97
N SER A 130 -47.14 22.70 -41.42
CA SER A 130 -47.41 22.23 -40.04
C SER A 130 -46.97 20.79 -39.79
N ARG A 131 -46.87 19.97 -40.85
CA ARG A 131 -46.42 18.57 -40.81
C ARG A 131 -44.90 18.42 -40.87
N TYR A 132 -44.13 19.51 -40.90
CA TYR A 132 -42.68 19.46 -41.09
C TYR A 132 -41.98 18.55 -40.08
N ALA A 133 -42.26 18.71 -38.78
CA ALA A 133 -41.65 17.86 -37.75
C ALA A 133 -41.99 16.37 -37.94
N SER A 134 -43.25 16.04 -38.26
CA SER A 134 -43.68 14.66 -38.52
C SER A 134 -42.95 14.05 -39.71
N VAL A 135 -42.72 14.83 -40.77
CA VAL A 135 -42.02 14.40 -41.99
C VAL A 135 -40.54 14.20 -41.72
N VAL A 136 -39.91 15.10 -40.95
CA VAL A 136 -38.50 14.97 -40.53
C VAL A 136 -38.32 13.71 -39.68
N TYR A 137 -39.21 13.45 -38.72
CA TYR A 137 -39.15 12.24 -37.90
C TYR A 137 -39.30 10.98 -38.75
N TYR A 138 -40.31 10.93 -39.62
CA TYR A 138 -40.51 9.81 -40.54
C TYR A 138 -39.29 9.56 -41.44
N ALA A 139 -38.69 10.62 -41.97
CA ALA A 139 -37.47 10.53 -42.78
C ALA A 139 -36.30 9.96 -41.96
N ALA A 140 -36.12 10.40 -40.71
CA ALA A 140 -35.07 9.90 -39.83
C ALA A 140 -35.22 8.39 -39.54
N VAL A 141 -36.44 7.95 -39.16
CA VAL A 141 -36.73 6.53 -38.89
C VAL A 141 -36.62 5.69 -40.17
N SER A 142 -37.11 6.18 -41.30
CA SER A 142 -36.99 5.48 -42.59
C SER A 142 -35.52 5.34 -43.01
N ALA A 143 -34.71 6.39 -42.83
CA ALA A 143 -33.27 6.34 -43.08
C ALA A 143 -32.58 5.34 -42.15
N TYR A 144 -32.95 5.28 -40.87
CA TYR A 144 -32.45 4.29 -39.91
C TYR A 144 -32.77 2.86 -40.34
N ASN A 145 -34.03 2.57 -40.69
CA ASN A 145 -34.46 1.24 -41.12
C ASN A 145 -33.78 0.78 -42.42
N LEU A 146 -33.42 1.73 -43.28
CA LEU A 146 -32.64 1.49 -44.50
C LEU A 146 -31.12 1.49 -44.27
N GLN A 147 -30.68 1.53 -43.01
CA GLN A 147 -29.26 1.58 -42.58
C GLN A 147 -28.46 2.78 -43.13
N LYS A 148 -29.15 3.85 -43.54
CA LYS A 148 -28.55 5.12 -43.97
C LYS A 148 -28.20 5.98 -42.75
N TYR A 149 -27.32 5.50 -41.88
CA TYR A 149 -27.10 6.06 -40.54
C TYR A 149 -26.69 7.53 -40.52
N SER A 150 -25.81 7.99 -41.42
CA SER A 150 -25.41 9.41 -41.48
C SER A 150 -26.58 10.33 -41.79
N GLN A 151 -27.49 9.89 -42.67
CA GLN A 151 -28.69 10.63 -43.04
C GLN A 151 -29.71 10.61 -41.90
N ALA A 152 -29.87 9.45 -41.24
CA ALA A 152 -30.73 9.30 -40.07
C ALA A 152 -30.31 10.24 -38.92
N LEU A 153 -29.03 10.28 -38.56
CA LEU A 153 -28.50 11.18 -37.51
C LEU A 153 -28.78 12.65 -37.84
N LYS A 154 -28.56 13.07 -39.09
CA LYS A 154 -28.85 14.43 -39.56
C LYS A 154 -30.32 14.79 -39.36
N TYR A 155 -31.24 13.88 -39.71
CA TYR A 155 -32.68 14.14 -39.59
C TYR A 155 -33.21 14.02 -38.16
N PHE A 156 -32.67 13.13 -37.32
CA PHE A 156 -32.98 13.15 -35.89
C PHE A 156 -32.54 14.47 -35.25
N GLN A 157 -31.36 14.99 -35.61
CA GLN A 157 -30.92 16.30 -35.12
C GLN A 157 -31.81 17.44 -35.66
N GLU A 158 -32.23 17.41 -36.92
CA GLU A 158 -33.19 18.40 -37.45
C GLU A 158 -34.54 18.32 -36.73
N TYR A 159 -35.01 17.12 -36.38
CA TYR A 159 -36.23 16.96 -35.59
C TYR A 159 -36.08 17.64 -34.22
N LEU A 160 -34.99 17.39 -33.51
CA LEU A 160 -34.71 18.03 -32.21
C LEU A 160 -34.66 19.57 -32.34
N ASN A 161 -34.17 20.10 -33.46
CA ASN A 161 -34.14 21.54 -33.72
C ASN A 161 -35.54 22.16 -33.96
N THR A 162 -36.56 21.35 -34.24
CA THR A 162 -37.95 21.85 -34.39
C THR A 162 -38.58 22.25 -33.06
N GLY A 163 -38.06 21.73 -31.93
CA GLY A 163 -38.62 21.98 -30.60
C GLY A 163 -39.91 21.22 -30.29
N VAL A 164 -40.29 20.23 -31.11
CA VAL A 164 -41.47 19.39 -30.85
C VAL A 164 -41.10 18.25 -29.90
N ASP A 165 -41.80 18.14 -28.78
CA ASP A 165 -41.47 17.17 -27.72
C ASP A 165 -41.99 15.74 -28.00
N ALA A 166 -42.98 15.57 -28.88
CA ALA A 166 -43.76 14.33 -29.01
C ALA A 166 -42.93 13.07 -29.34
N GLN A 167 -41.83 13.21 -30.10
CA GLN A 167 -40.90 12.12 -30.43
C GLN A 167 -39.45 12.45 -30.04
N GLU A 168 -39.24 13.42 -29.14
CA GLU A 168 -37.90 13.85 -28.73
C GLU A 168 -37.13 12.70 -28.06
N LYS A 169 -37.77 11.97 -27.15
CA LYS A 169 -37.17 10.80 -26.48
C LYS A 169 -36.76 9.71 -27.47
N ASP A 170 -37.62 9.40 -28.43
CA ASP A 170 -37.35 8.38 -29.46
C ASP A 170 -36.14 8.74 -30.31
N CYS A 171 -35.95 10.03 -30.64
CA CYS A 171 -34.77 10.50 -31.36
C CYS A 171 -33.48 10.15 -30.61
N TYR A 172 -33.42 10.41 -29.30
CA TYR A 172 -32.26 10.05 -28.47
C TYR A 172 -32.01 8.53 -28.45
N VAL A 173 -33.07 7.72 -28.40
CA VAL A 173 -32.97 6.25 -28.44
C VAL A 173 -32.36 5.79 -29.77
N TYR A 174 -32.88 6.25 -30.91
CA TYR A 174 -32.36 5.88 -32.23
C TYR A 174 -30.92 6.36 -32.44
N MET A 175 -30.60 7.60 -32.05
CA MET A 175 -29.22 8.11 -32.16
C MET A 175 -28.25 7.28 -31.31
N ASN A 176 -28.63 6.90 -30.08
CA ASN A 176 -27.86 5.98 -29.26
C ASN A 176 -27.63 4.62 -29.95
N MET A 177 -28.69 4.00 -30.51
CA MET A 177 -28.58 2.72 -31.22
C MET A 177 -27.65 2.81 -32.44
N ILE A 178 -27.71 3.92 -33.19
CA ILE A 178 -26.83 4.16 -34.33
C ILE A 178 -25.37 4.22 -33.89
N TYR A 179 -25.05 5.05 -32.88
CA TYR A 179 -23.66 5.17 -32.41
C TYR A 179 -23.15 3.87 -31.79
N GLN A 180 -24.01 3.11 -31.10
CA GLN A 180 -23.70 1.78 -30.60
C GLN A 180 -23.34 0.81 -31.72
N ALA A 181 -24.14 0.76 -32.79
CA ALA A 181 -23.88 -0.10 -33.96
C ALA A 181 -22.57 0.27 -34.67
N GLN A 182 -22.21 1.55 -34.66
CA GLN A 182 -20.95 2.07 -35.21
C GLN A 182 -19.76 1.92 -34.25
N LYS A 183 -19.99 1.52 -32.99
CA LYS A 183 -19.00 1.54 -31.89
C LYS A 183 -18.35 2.91 -31.69
N ASN A 184 -19.08 3.98 -32.01
CA ASN A 184 -18.64 5.36 -31.82
C ASN A 184 -19.02 5.82 -30.39
N TYR A 185 -18.26 5.34 -29.42
CA TYR A 185 -18.55 5.53 -27.99
C TYR A 185 -18.50 6.99 -27.54
N ASP A 186 -17.68 7.84 -28.16
CA ASP A 186 -17.55 9.25 -27.79
C ASP A 186 -18.83 10.04 -28.10
N GLU A 187 -19.38 9.86 -29.31
CA GLU A 187 -20.65 10.48 -29.68
C GLU A 187 -21.84 9.81 -28.98
N GLN A 188 -21.75 8.50 -28.72
CA GLN A 188 -22.75 7.78 -27.93
C GLN A 188 -22.85 8.34 -26.50
N GLU A 189 -21.72 8.59 -25.84
CA GLU A 189 -21.68 9.19 -24.49
C GLU A 189 -22.33 10.58 -24.51
N LYS A 190 -21.96 11.44 -25.47
CA LYS A 190 -22.52 12.79 -25.60
C LYS A 190 -24.03 12.80 -25.78
N ILE A 191 -24.57 11.90 -26.62
CA ILE A 191 -26.01 11.85 -26.86
C ILE A 191 -26.76 11.29 -25.64
N LEU A 192 -26.18 10.32 -24.95
CA LEU A 192 -26.74 9.76 -23.72
C LEU A 192 -26.76 10.80 -22.59
N GLU A 193 -25.70 11.59 -22.40
CA GLU A 193 -25.69 12.63 -21.37
C GLU A 193 -26.72 13.74 -21.65
N LYS A 194 -26.90 14.13 -22.92
CA LYS A 194 -27.99 15.03 -23.31
C LYS A 194 -29.36 14.43 -22.99
N ALA A 195 -29.56 13.15 -23.29
CA ALA A 195 -30.80 12.44 -23.01
C ALA A 195 -31.05 12.35 -21.50
N ILE A 196 -30.04 12.05 -20.68
CA ILE A 196 -30.18 11.94 -19.22
C ILE A 196 -30.44 13.33 -18.60
N ALA A 197 -29.84 14.40 -19.11
CA ALA A 197 -30.13 15.75 -18.63
C ALA A 197 -31.61 16.13 -18.83
N LYS A 198 -32.24 15.67 -19.92
CA LYS A 198 -33.67 15.90 -20.21
C LYS A 198 -34.57 14.89 -19.49
N TYR A 199 -34.13 13.65 -19.35
CA TYR A 199 -34.88 12.51 -18.80
C TYR A 199 -34.12 11.84 -17.63
N PRO A 200 -33.91 12.53 -16.50
CA PRO A 200 -32.98 12.10 -15.45
C PRO A 200 -33.39 10.82 -14.72
N VAL A 201 -34.68 10.47 -14.73
CA VAL A 201 -35.21 9.25 -14.09
C VAL A 201 -35.26 8.05 -15.04
N SER A 202 -34.87 8.23 -16.31
CA SER A 202 -34.92 7.16 -17.31
C SER A 202 -33.72 6.23 -17.19
N LEU A 203 -33.89 5.13 -16.46
CA LEU A 203 -32.83 4.13 -16.24
C LEU A 203 -32.24 3.56 -17.54
N ASP A 204 -33.02 3.47 -18.61
CA ASP A 204 -32.54 2.95 -19.91
C ASP A 204 -31.34 3.73 -20.47
N PHE A 205 -31.33 5.06 -20.37
CA PHE A 205 -30.20 5.86 -20.84
C PHE A 205 -28.99 5.70 -19.92
N LEU A 206 -29.20 5.58 -18.62
CA LEU A 206 -28.14 5.33 -17.66
C LEU A 206 -27.50 3.94 -17.84
N TYR A 207 -28.30 2.89 -18.10
CA TYR A 207 -27.76 1.55 -18.39
C TYR A 207 -26.93 1.54 -19.68
N ASN A 208 -27.40 2.26 -20.71
CA ASN A 208 -26.62 2.39 -21.95
C ASN A 208 -25.30 3.15 -21.70
N LEU A 209 -25.29 4.16 -20.82
CA LEU A 209 -24.08 4.87 -20.42
C LEU A 209 -23.11 3.96 -19.65
N VAL A 210 -23.63 3.13 -18.74
CA VAL A 210 -22.86 2.06 -18.07
C VAL A 210 -22.22 1.13 -19.09
N ASN A 211 -22.96 0.68 -20.11
CA ASN A 211 -22.43 -0.19 -21.16
C ASN A 211 -21.31 0.49 -21.98
N VAL A 212 -21.43 1.80 -22.26
CA VAL A 212 -20.37 2.59 -22.91
C VAL A 212 -19.10 2.60 -22.06
N HIS A 213 -19.22 2.83 -20.74
CA HIS A 213 -18.06 2.86 -19.86
C HIS A 213 -17.43 1.48 -19.61
N ILE A 214 -18.23 0.40 -19.65
CA ILE A 214 -17.71 -0.97 -19.68
C ILE A 214 -16.91 -1.20 -20.98
N ALA A 215 -17.46 -0.82 -22.14
CA ALA A 215 -16.81 -1.04 -23.44
C ALA A 215 -15.52 -0.23 -23.61
N THR A 216 -15.44 0.95 -22.98
CA THR A 216 -14.26 1.83 -23.00
C THR A 216 -13.29 1.58 -21.84
N ASN A 217 -13.60 0.66 -20.94
CA ASN A 217 -12.82 0.34 -19.73
C ASN A 217 -12.52 1.58 -18.84
N ASN A 218 -13.44 2.56 -18.82
CA ASN A 218 -13.29 3.78 -18.03
C ASN A 218 -13.91 3.60 -16.63
N MET A 219 -13.12 3.02 -15.72
CA MET A 219 -13.59 2.63 -14.38
C MET A 219 -14.13 3.80 -13.53
N PRO A 220 -13.51 5.00 -13.50
CA PRO A 220 -14.07 6.14 -12.76
C PRO A 220 -15.45 6.58 -13.27
N LYS A 221 -15.61 6.72 -14.59
CA LYS A 221 -16.90 7.10 -15.18
C LYS A 221 -17.95 6.00 -15.02
N LEU A 222 -17.55 4.73 -15.09
CA LEU A 222 -18.43 3.60 -14.84
C LEU A 222 -19.05 3.66 -13.44
N LEU A 223 -18.23 3.88 -12.40
CA LEU A 223 -18.72 4.02 -11.03
C LEU A 223 -19.67 5.21 -10.89
N ALA A 224 -19.34 6.36 -11.48
CA ALA A 224 -20.22 7.54 -11.45
C ALA A 224 -21.58 7.28 -12.13
N ALA A 225 -21.61 6.58 -13.25
CA ALA A 225 -22.85 6.19 -13.93
C ALA A 225 -23.67 5.19 -13.11
N ILE A 226 -23.01 4.22 -12.46
CA ILE A 226 -23.66 3.28 -11.52
C ILE A 226 -24.25 4.04 -10.33
N ASP A 227 -23.52 4.96 -9.72
CA ASP A 227 -24.00 5.73 -8.57
C ASP A 227 -25.23 6.57 -8.93
N ARG A 228 -25.28 7.15 -10.14
CA ARG A 228 -26.50 7.81 -10.66
C ARG A 228 -27.69 6.86 -10.72
N ILE A 229 -27.52 5.62 -11.19
CA ILE A 229 -28.59 4.61 -11.17
C ILE A 229 -29.03 4.32 -9.74
N LEU A 230 -28.08 4.18 -8.82
CA LEU A 230 -28.35 3.89 -7.41
C LEU A 230 -29.03 5.05 -6.66
N THR A 231 -28.92 6.29 -7.16
CA THR A 231 -29.73 7.41 -6.62
C THR A 231 -31.22 7.29 -6.96
N VAL A 232 -31.55 6.65 -8.08
CA VAL A 232 -32.94 6.42 -8.54
C VAL A 232 -33.48 5.11 -7.97
N ASP A 233 -32.67 4.05 -8.02
CA ASP A 233 -32.98 2.73 -7.50
C ASP A 233 -31.82 2.20 -6.64
N PRO A 234 -31.87 2.44 -5.31
CA PRO A 234 -30.81 2.01 -4.41
C PRO A 234 -30.59 0.49 -4.34
N ASN A 235 -31.55 -0.34 -4.74
CA ASN A 235 -31.50 -1.80 -4.68
C ASN A 235 -31.32 -2.44 -6.07
N ASN A 236 -30.83 -1.68 -7.04
CA ASN A 236 -30.76 -2.13 -8.42
C ASN A 236 -29.88 -3.37 -8.61
N ASP A 237 -30.52 -4.49 -8.95
CA ASP A 237 -29.90 -5.81 -9.07
C ASP A 237 -28.98 -5.97 -10.29
N LYS A 238 -29.05 -5.04 -11.25
CA LYS A 238 -28.19 -5.07 -12.44
C LYS A 238 -26.83 -4.41 -12.21
N VAL A 239 -26.78 -3.30 -11.45
CA VAL A 239 -25.53 -2.52 -11.29
C VAL A 239 -24.82 -2.73 -9.97
N LEU A 240 -25.53 -3.11 -8.90
CA LEU A 240 -24.90 -3.44 -7.62
C LEU A 240 -23.87 -4.59 -7.72
N PRO A 241 -24.11 -5.70 -8.46
CA PRO A 241 -23.11 -6.74 -8.63
C PRO A 241 -21.86 -6.26 -9.39
N ILE A 242 -22.00 -5.26 -10.26
CA ILE A 242 -20.89 -4.65 -10.99
C ILE A 242 -20.08 -3.80 -10.02
N LYS A 243 -20.74 -2.95 -9.22
CA LYS A 243 -20.10 -2.13 -8.18
C LYS A 243 -19.32 -2.97 -7.18
N ALA A 244 -19.92 -4.05 -6.67
CA ALA A 244 -19.26 -4.95 -5.72
C ALA A 244 -17.97 -5.56 -6.30
N ARG A 245 -17.99 -6.05 -7.55
CA ARG A 245 -16.78 -6.57 -8.22
C ARG A 245 -15.69 -5.52 -8.43
N ILE A 246 -16.08 -4.28 -8.72
CA ILE A 246 -15.12 -3.18 -8.87
C ILE A 246 -14.45 -2.88 -7.52
N LEU A 247 -15.24 -2.83 -6.44
CA LEU A 247 -14.72 -2.61 -5.08
C LEU A 247 -13.78 -3.73 -4.63
N GLU A 248 -14.11 -5.01 -4.90
CA GLU A 248 -13.19 -6.13 -4.64
C GLU A 248 -11.85 -5.95 -5.37
N ARG A 249 -11.86 -5.55 -6.65
CA ARG A 249 -10.62 -5.31 -7.42
C ARG A 249 -9.80 -4.14 -6.89
N GLN A 250 -10.43 -3.20 -6.19
CA GLN A 250 -9.76 -2.08 -5.54
C GLN A 250 -9.26 -2.43 -4.13
N GLY A 251 -9.46 -3.65 -3.65
CA GLY A 251 -9.14 -4.08 -2.29
C GLY A 251 -10.14 -3.60 -1.24
N LYS A 252 -11.26 -2.99 -1.63
CA LYS A 252 -12.30 -2.50 -0.71
C LYS A 252 -13.26 -3.63 -0.33
N ASN A 253 -12.73 -4.66 0.31
CA ASN A 253 -13.43 -5.93 0.52
C ASN A 253 -14.65 -5.80 1.44
N LEU A 254 -14.58 -4.97 2.48
CA LEU A 254 -15.71 -4.72 3.38
C LEU A 254 -16.89 -4.03 2.68
N GLU A 255 -16.63 -3.00 1.87
CA GLU A 255 -17.66 -2.31 1.09
C GLU A 255 -18.32 -3.26 0.07
N ALA A 256 -17.51 -4.11 -0.59
CA ALA A 256 -18.02 -5.12 -1.51
C ALA A 256 -18.88 -6.17 -0.81
N LEU A 257 -18.45 -6.63 0.37
CA LEU A 257 -19.16 -7.62 1.18
C LEU A 257 -20.55 -7.12 1.58
N ASP A 258 -20.66 -5.86 1.99
CA ASP A 258 -21.95 -5.25 2.36
C ASP A 258 -22.94 -5.30 1.18
N ILE A 259 -22.49 -4.91 -0.02
CA ILE A 259 -23.32 -4.98 -1.23
C ILE A 259 -23.71 -6.42 -1.54
N TYR A 260 -22.79 -7.38 -1.47
CA TYR A 260 -23.10 -8.78 -1.72
C TYR A 260 -24.07 -9.37 -0.69
N LYS A 261 -23.90 -9.07 0.60
CA LYS A 261 -24.82 -9.51 1.67
C LYS A 261 -26.22 -8.93 1.43
N ARG A 262 -26.32 -7.65 1.09
CA ARG A 262 -27.59 -6.98 0.75
C ARG A 262 -28.26 -7.63 -0.47
N LEU A 263 -27.54 -7.84 -1.56
CA LEU A 263 -28.08 -8.49 -2.76
C LEU A 263 -28.49 -9.94 -2.48
N TYR A 264 -27.70 -10.69 -1.74
CA TYR A 264 -28.00 -12.07 -1.40
C TYR A 264 -29.22 -12.19 -0.49
N ALA A 265 -29.45 -11.22 0.41
CA ALA A 265 -30.67 -11.17 1.21
C ALA A 265 -31.93 -10.99 0.34
N LEU A 266 -31.84 -10.23 -0.75
CA LEU A 266 -32.94 -10.05 -1.71
C LEU A 266 -33.12 -11.26 -2.63
N TYR A 267 -32.02 -11.95 -2.98
CA TYR A 267 -32.01 -13.08 -3.89
C TYR A 267 -31.25 -14.29 -3.31
N PRO A 268 -31.78 -14.94 -2.24
CA PRO A 268 -31.06 -15.94 -1.44
C PRO A 268 -30.72 -17.24 -2.19
N ASN A 269 -31.30 -17.45 -3.37
CA ASN A 269 -31.03 -18.62 -4.21
C ASN A 269 -30.03 -18.35 -5.34
N SER A 270 -29.55 -17.12 -5.48
CA SER A 270 -28.60 -16.76 -6.53
C SER A 270 -27.22 -17.36 -6.25
N PHE A 271 -26.79 -18.28 -7.12
CA PHE A 271 -25.47 -18.91 -7.04
C PHE A 271 -24.34 -17.88 -7.23
N GLU A 272 -24.50 -16.97 -8.20
CA GLU A 272 -23.51 -15.91 -8.46
C GLU A 272 -23.33 -14.99 -7.24
N LEU A 273 -24.41 -14.63 -6.56
CA LEU A 273 -24.32 -13.79 -5.35
C LEU A 273 -23.72 -14.57 -4.18
N LEU A 274 -24.10 -15.84 -3.98
CA LEU A 274 -23.51 -16.68 -2.93
C LEU A 274 -21.99 -16.81 -3.09
N THR A 275 -21.51 -17.00 -4.32
CA THR A 275 -20.05 -17.04 -4.61
C THR A 275 -19.37 -15.70 -4.38
N GLY A 276 -20.07 -14.58 -4.62
CA GLY A 276 -19.61 -13.23 -4.27
C GLY A 276 -19.47 -13.03 -2.76
N VAL A 277 -20.49 -13.42 -1.98
CA VAL A 277 -20.45 -13.32 -0.51
C VAL A 277 -19.33 -14.19 0.06
N ALA A 278 -19.18 -15.43 -0.40
CA ALA A 278 -18.13 -16.36 0.05
C ALA A 278 -16.72 -15.79 -0.16
N ARG A 279 -16.44 -15.30 -1.37
CA ARG A 279 -15.16 -14.70 -1.72
C ARG A 279 -14.91 -13.41 -0.94
N ALA A 280 -15.90 -12.52 -0.83
CA ALA A 280 -15.75 -11.27 -0.11
C ALA A 280 -15.51 -11.49 1.39
N ASN A 281 -16.23 -12.42 2.03
CA ASN A 281 -15.97 -12.81 3.43
C ASN A 281 -14.53 -13.34 3.62
N PHE A 282 -14.06 -14.20 2.72
CA PHE A 282 -12.69 -14.70 2.77
C PHE A 282 -11.65 -13.59 2.56
N ASN A 283 -11.87 -12.69 1.61
CA ASN A 283 -10.96 -11.56 1.36
C ASN A 283 -10.89 -10.60 2.55
N VAL A 284 -12.04 -10.29 3.18
CA VAL A 284 -12.07 -9.49 4.42
C VAL A 284 -11.29 -10.19 5.53
N ALA A 285 -11.50 -11.50 5.72
CA ALA A 285 -10.78 -12.25 6.74
C ALA A 285 -9.27 -12.25 6.51
N THR A 286 -8.82 -12.49 5.28
CA THR A 286 -7.40 -12.50 4.93
C THR A 286 -6.77 -11.12 5.04
N GLU A 287 -7.49 -10.05 4.65
CA GLU A 287 -7.05 -8.66 4.86
C GLU A 287 -6.85 -8.35 6.35
N ILE A 288 -7.79 -8.74 7.21
CA ILE A 288 -7.68 -8.57 8.66
C ILE A 288 -6.45 -9.31 9.20
N VAL A 289 -6.26 -10.58 8.83
CA VAL A 289 -5.12 -11.39 9.31
C VAL A 289 -3.78 -10.87 8.77
N ASN A 290 -3.70 -10.50 7.50
CA ASN A 290 -2.47 -10.02 6.88
C ASN A 290 -2.04 -8.65 7.42
N ASN A 291 -2.99 -7.73 7.63
CA ASN A 291 -2.70 -6.46 8.28
C ASN A 291 -2.25 -6.67 9.74
N GLY A 292 -2.77 -7.72 10.40
CA GLY A 292 -2.33 -8.13 11.73
C GLY A 292 -1.01 -8.89 11.79
N ALA A 293 -0.47 -9.38 10.67
CA ALA A 293 0.73 -10.23 10.67
C ALA A 293 2.01 -9.47 11.06
N THR A 294 1.97 -8.15 11.10
CA THR A 294 3.07 -7.29 11.57
C THR A 294 2.98 -6.98 13.07
N ILE A 295 1.92 -7.44 13.75
CA ILE A 295 1.69 -7.23 15.18
C ILE A 295 2.56 -8.23 15.95
N ALA A 296 3.57 -7.72 16.65
CA ALA A 296 4.51 -8.53 17.44
C ALA A 296 3.92 -9.01 18.79
N ASN A 297 2.76 -8.50 19.20
CA ASN A 297 2.08 -8.88 20.43
C ASN A 297 1.08 -10.02 20.18
N ASP A 298 1.36 -11.20 20.73
CA ASP A 298 0.53 -12.41 20.57
C ASP A 298 -0.93 -12.21 21.01
N THR A 299 -1.19 -11.36 22.01
CA THR A 299 -2.55 -11.10 22.52
C THR A 299 -3.34 -10.22 21.55
N GLU A 300 -2.70 -9.22 20.96
CA GLU A 300 -3.33 -8.37 19.94
C GLU A 300 -3.51 -9.12 18.62
N TYR A 301 -2.53 -9.95 18.25
CA TYR A 301 -2.65 -10.83 17.09
C TYR A 301 -3.77 -11.86 17.27
N ALA A 302 -3.95 -12.42 18.48
CA ALA A 302 -5.08 -13.28 18.81
C ALA A 302 -6.43 -12.55 18.70
N LEU A 303 -6.51 -11.28 19.10
CA LEU A 303 -7.72 -10.46 18.94
C LEU A 303 -8.02 -10.16 17.46
N VAL A 304 -6.98 -9.92 16.65
CA VAL A 304 -7.13 -9.76 15.19
C VAL A 304 -7.62 -11.06 14.54
N ARG A 305 -7.05 -12.21 14.93
CA ARG A 305 -7.52 -13.54 14.52
C ARG A 305 -8.96 -13.79 14.96
N GLN A 306 -9.35 -13.34 16.15
CA GLN A 306 -10.73 -13.44 16.65
C GLN A 306 -11.70 -12.60 15.81
N ARG A 307 -11.31 -11.38 15.40
CA ARG A 307 -12.13 -10.56 14.48
C ARG A 307 -12.28 -11.21 13.10
N ALA A 308 -11.21 -11.83 12.59
CA ALA A 308 -11.26 -12.57 11.33
C ALA A 308 -12.10 -13.86 11.40
N SER A 309 -12.19 -14.48 12.59
CA SER A 309 -12.87 -15.77 12.80
C SER A 309 -14.33 -15.78 12.34
N GLY A 310 -15.09 -14.70 12.61
CA GLY A 310 -16.49 -14.60 12.16
C GLY A 310 -16.63 -14.64 10.64
N TYR A 311 -15.77 -13.93 9.93
CA TYR A 311 -15.75 -13.92 8.46
C TYR A 311 -15.27 -15.26 7.87
N LEU A 312 -14.31 -15.94 8.52
CA LEU A 312 -13.85 -17.28 8.10
C LEU A 312 -14.95 -18.33 8.28
N LEU A 313 -15.70 -18.29 9.37
CA LEU A 313 -16.84 -19.18 9.60
C LEU A 313 -17.94 -18.97 8.55
N ASP A 314 -18.33 -17.73 8.29
CA ASP A 314 -19.29 -17.39 7.23
C ASP A 314 -18.79 -17.91 5.87
N ALA A 315 -17.53 -17.65 5.52
CA ALA A 315 -16.92 -18.08 4.26
C ALA A 315 -16.91 -19.61 4.13
N LYS A 316 -16.54 -20.34 5.19
CA LYS A 316 -16.54 -21.81 5.23
C LYS A 316 -17.93 -22.35 4.87
N ASP A 317 -18.96 -21.90 5.58
CA ASP A 317 -20.33 -22.38 5.39
C ASP A 317 -20.85 -22.06 3.98
N GLN A 318 -20.46 -20.91 3.44
CA GLN A 318 -20.84 -20.50 2.09
C GLN A 318 -20.12 -21.33 1.02
N PHE A 319 -18.81 -21.58 1.15
CA PHE A 319 -18.07 -22.44 0.23
C PHE A 319 -18.57 -23.89 0.28
N LEU A 320 -18.96 -24.40 1.45
CA LEU A 320 -19.59 -25.71 1.56
C LEU A 320 -20.89 -25.77 0.75
N LYS A 321 -21.80 -24.80 0.91
CA LYS A 321 -23.03 -24.69 0.11
C LYS A 321 -22.78 -24.55 -1.40
N ILE A 322 -21.69 -23.89 -1.78
CA ILE A 322 -21.27 -23.79 -3.19
C ILE A 322 -20.81 -25.14 -3.71
N LEU A 323 -19.99 -25.86 -2.94
CA LEU A 323 -19.45 -27.18 -3.30
C LEU A 323 -20.49 -28.29 -3.26
N GLU A 324 -21.60 -28.15 -2.54
CA GLU A 324 -22.77 -29.02 -2.69
C GLU A 324 -23.35 -28.96 -4.11
N LYS A 325 -23.32 -27.78 -4.74
CA LYS A 325 -23.83 -27.56 -6.11
C LYS A 325 -22.77 -27.83 -7.18
N GLU A 326 -21.53 -27.40 -6.94
CA GLU A 326 -20.41 -27.56 -7.87
C GLU A 326 -19.22 -28.32 -7.24
N PRO A 327 -19.38 -29.61 -6.92
CA PRO A 327 -18.37 -30.36 -6.16
C PRO A 327 -17.07 -30.62 -6.95
N ALA A 328 -17.09 -30.45 -8.27
CA ALA A 328 -15.91 -30.60 -9.13
C ALA A 328 -15.12 -29.28 -9.32
N SER A 329 -15.59 -28.16 -8.79
CA SER A 329 -14.95 -26.86 -9.01
C SER A 329 -13.66 -26.73 -8.21
N LYS A 330 -12.52 -26.81 -8.92
CA LYS A 330 -11.19 -26.56 -8.34
C LYS A 330 -11.10 -25.18 -7.69
N MET A 331 -11.69 -24.17 -8.33
CA MET A 331 -11.67 -22.78 -7.83
C MET A 331 -12.32 -22.68 -6.45
N TYR A 332 -13.49 -23.28 -6.25
CA TYR A 332 -14.20 -23.20 -4.97
C TYR A 332 -13.59 -24.11 -3.89
N MET A 333 -13.03 -25.26 -4.29
CA MET A 333 -12.22 -26.09 -3.38
C MET A 333 -10.96 -25.35 -2.90
N GLN A 334 -10.30 -24.58 -3.77
CA GLN A 334 -9.17 -23.74 -3.38
C GLN A 334 -9.60 -22.61 -2.43
N GLY A 335 -10.77 -22.01 -2.64
CA GLY A 335 -11.34 -21.05 -1.70
C GLY A 335 -11.57 -21.65 -0.32
N LEU A 336 -12.19 -22.82 -0.24
CA LEU A 336 -12.40 -23.54 1.02
C LEU A 336 -11.09 -24.00 1.67
N ALA A 337 -10.11 -24.46 0.88
CA ALA A 337 -8.79 -24.81 1.39
C ALA A 337 -8.09 -23.59 2.01
N GLY A 338 -8.18 -22.42 1.37
CA GLY A 338 -7.72 -21.16 1.94
C GLY A 338 -8.39 -20.87 3.28
N VAL A 339 -9.71 -21.04 3.39
CA VAL A 339 -10.42 -20.89 4.66
C VAL A 339 -9.89 -21.85 5.73
N TYR A 340 -9.73 -23.15 5.42
CA TYR A 340 -9.18 -24.13 6.37
C TYR A 340 -7.76 -23.77 6.82
N GLN A 341 -6.91 -23.26 5.93
CA GLN A 341 -5.56 -22.81 6.26
C GLN A 341 -5.60 -21.66 7.28
N TYR A 342 -6.41 -20.62 7.06
CA TYR A 342 -6.52 -19.48 7.98
C TYR A 342 -7.24 -19.82 9.29
N MET A 343 -8.01 -20.92 9.32
CA MET A 343 -8.65 -21.46 10.53
C MET A 343 -7.81 -22.49 11.29
N ASP A 344 -6.58 -22.79 10.85
CA ASP A 344 -5.70 -23.82 11.41
C ASP A 344 -6.31 -25.25 11.39
N MET A 345 -7.17 -25.53 10.42
CA MET A 345 -7.80 -26.83 10.20
C MET A 345 -6.92 -27.70 9.29
N LYS A 346 -5.79 -28.16 9.83
CA LYS A 346 -4.71 -28.80 9.07
C LYS A 346 -5.14 -30.09 8.35
N ALA A 347 -5.89 -30.96 9.01
CA ALA A 347 -6.34 -32.23 8.42
C ALA A 347 -7.27 -31.99 7.21
N GLU A 348 -8.23 -31.09 7.38
CA GLU A 348 -9.18 -30.69 6.34
C GLU A 348 -8.48 -29.99 5.18
N TYR A 349 -7.51 -29.12 5.45
CA TYR A 349 -6.68 -28.48 4.43
C TYR A 349 -5.90 -29.52 3.61
N GLU A 350 -5.14 -30.41 4.25
CA GLU A 350 -4.30 -31.40 3.57
C GLU A 350 -5.12 -32.36 2.71
N VAL A 351 -6.23 -32.86 3.24
CA VAL A 351 -7.14 -33.75 2.53
C VAL A 351 -7.76 -33.04 1.32
N LEU A 352 -8.22 -31.80 1.49
CA LEU A 352 -8.82 -31.04 0.40
C LEU A 352 -7.80 -30.69 -0.69
N MET A 353 -6.58 -30.31 -0.31
CA MET A 353 -5.49 -30.07 -1.26
C MET A 353 -5.09 -31.32 -2.04
N LYS A 354 -5.13 -32.49 -1.40
CA LYS A 354 -4.92 -33.76 -2.09
C LYS A 354 -6.04 -34.07 -3.09
N ILE A 355 -7.30 -33.82 -2.73
CA ILE A 355 -8.44 -33.95 -3.66
C ILE A 355 -8.29 -33.04 -4.88
N ILE A 356 -7.89 -31.78 -4.66
CA ILE A 356 -7.62 -30.81 -5.74
C ILE A 356 -6.50 -31.30 -6.65
N THR A 357 -5.44 -31.85 -6.08
CA THR A 357 -4.26 -32.34 -6.81
C THR A 357 -4.57 -33.59 -7.63
N ASP A 358 -5.36 -34.50 -7.06
CA ASP A 358 -5.86 -35.71 -7.73
C ASP A 358 -6.93 -35.40 -8.80
N GLY A 359 -7.39 -34.14 -8.90
CA GLY A 359 -8.49 -33.75 -9.78
C GLY A 359 -9.83 -34.40 -9.38
N ALA A 360 -9.97 -34.80 -8.12
CA ALA A 360 -11.14 -35.49 -7.60
C ALA A 360 -12.23 -34.49 -7.16
N SER A 361 -13.47 -34.99 -7.05
CA SER A 361 -14.63 -34.21 -6.58
C SER A 361 -14.61 -34.04 -5.06
N TYR A 362 -15.09 -32.89 -4.58
CA TYR A 362 -15.32 -32.61 -3.16
C TYR A 362 -16.25 -33.64 -2.49
N ALA A 363 -17.10 -34.35 -3.25
CA ALA A 363 -17.92 -35.44 -2.70
C ALA A 363 -17.10 -36.57 -2.04
N SER A 364 -15.82 -36.71 -2.41
CA SER A 364 -14.89 -37.66 -1.78
C SER A 364 -14.25 -37.15 -0.49
N PHE A 365 -14.49 -35.89 -0.11
CA PHE A 365 -13.88 -35.25 1.05
C PHE A 365 -14.21 -35.95 2.37
N PRO A 366 -15.48 -36.26 2.72
CA PRO A 366 -15.79 -36.89 4.01
C PRO A 366 -15.11 -38.25 4.18
N SER A 367 -15.13 -39.10 3.16
CA SER A 367 -14.52 -40.43 3.22
C SER A 367 -13.00 -40.38 3.25
N ARG A 368 -12.37 -39.46 2.50
CA ARG A 368 -10.92 -39.25 2.53
C ARG A 368 -10.45 -38.63 3.84
N LEU A 369 -11.24 -37.73 4.44
CA LEU A 369 -10.96 -37.14 5.75
C LEU A 369 -11.07 -38.19 6.85
N MET A 370 -12.09 -39.07 6.81
CA MET A 370 -12.18 -40.20 7.72
C MET A 370 -10.97 -41.14 7.59
N ALA A 371 -10.59 -41.52 6.36
CA ALA A 371 -9.43 -42.37 6.13
C ALA A 371 -8.12 -41.71 6.58
N TYR A 372 -7.98 -40.39 6.37
CA TYR A 372 -6.83 -39.61 6.84
C TYR A 372 -6.78 -39.53 8.37
N ASN A 373 -7.91 -39.27 9.03
CA ASN A 373 -8.01 -39.24 10.49
C ASN A 373 -7.82 -40.64 11.11
N GLU A 374 -8.27 -41.70 10.46
CA GLU A 374 -7.97 -43.08 10.87
C GLU A 374 -6.51 -43.44 10.66
N ALA A 375 -5.89 -42.96 9.58
CA ALA A 375 -4.46 -43.14 9.36
C ALA A 375 -3.65 -42.36 10.41
N LEU A 376 -4.01 -41.11 10.71
CA LEU A 376 -3.47 -40.33 11.82
C LEU A 376 -3.63 -41.09 13.13
N LYS A 377 -4.84 -41.56 13.46
CA LYS A 377 -5.09 -42.38 14.66
C LYS A 377 -4.32 -43.69 14.67
N LYS A 378 -4.06 -44.33 13.53
CA LYS A 378 -3.22 -45.54 13.44
C LYS A 378 -1.74 -45.19 13.59
N THR A 379 -1.30 -44.04 13.11
CA THR A 379 0.07 -43.56 13.27
C THR A 379 0.30 -43.13 14.73
N GLU A 380 -0.70 -42.49 15.34
CA GLU A 380 -0.81 -42.19 16.76
C GLU A 380 -0.98 -43.45 17.61
N ALA A 381 -1.69 -44.49 17.16
CA ALA A 381 -1.85 -45.77 17.85
C ALA A 381 -0.61 -46.67 17.75
N VAL A 382 0.15 -46.55 16.66
CA VAL A 382 1.50 -47.14 16.54
C VAL A 382 2.49 -46.37 17.41
N ALA A 383 2.28 -45.07 17.65
CA ALA A 383 2.98 -44.29 18.67
C ALA A 383 2.47 -44.53 20.12
N GLN A 384 1.21 -44.95 20.29
CA GLN A 384 0.56 -45.27 21.58
C GLN A 384 0.55 -46.76 21.92
N GLN A 385 1.24 -47.60 21.13
CA GLN A 385 1.61 -48.95 21.56
C GLN A 385 2.81 -48.97 22.51
N GLN A 386 3.15 -47.81 23.07
CA GLN A 386 3.91 -47.70 24.30
C GLN A 386 2.89 -47.51 25.43
N GLU A 387 2.88 -48.49 26.34
CA GLU A 387 1.96 -48.67 27.46
C GLU A 387 1.57 -47.37 28.17
N SER A 388 0.32 -47.29 28.66
CA SER A 388 -0.11 -46.28 29.62
C SER A 388 0.94 -46.16 30.72
N ALA A 389 1.60 -45.01 30.80
CA ALA A 389 2.69 -44.79 31.72
C ALA A 389 2.24 -45.13 33.16
N PRO A 390 2.99 -45.96 33.90
CA PRO A 390 2.69 -46.22 35.30
C PRO A 390 2.73 -44.89 36.06
N VAL A 391 1.73 -44.64 36.92
CA VAL A 391 1.73 -43.47 37.82
C VAL A 391 2.87 -43.66 38.81
N PRO A 392 3.94 -42.84 38.76
CA PRO A 392 5.08 -43.03 39.64
C PRO A 392 4.69 -42.73 41.09
N VAL A 393 5.19 -43.55 42.02
CA VAL A 393 4.90 -43.42 43.46
C VAL A 393 5.59 -42.19 44.07
N ASP A 394 6.66 -41.72 43.43
CA ASP A 394 7.47 -40.55 43.79
C ASP A 394 7.69 -39.64 42.56
N PRO A 395 7.86 -38.30 42.71
CA PRO A 395 7.96 -37.37 41.59
C PRO A 395 9.33 -37.44 40.86
N ALA A 396 9.30 -37.30 39.53
CA ALA A 396 10.49 -37.06 38.71
C ALA A 396 10.92 -35.59 38.80
N MET A 397 12.22 -35.30 38.61
CA MET A 397 12.76 -33.93 38.56
C MET A 397 13.73 -33.84 37.39
N LEU A 398 13.25 -33.34 36.26
CA LEU A 398 14.02 -33.26 35.03
C LEU A 398 14.81 -31.95 34.92
N VAL A 399 16.08 -32.04 34.55
CA VAL A 399 16.95 -30.89 34.30
C VAL A 399 17.56 -31.02 32.91
N ILE A 400 17.38 -30.00 32.07
CA ILE A 400 17.97 -29.94 30.72
C ILE A 400 19.32 -29.23 30.80
N ARG A 401 20.34 -29.83 30.20
CA ARG A 401 21.68 -29.26 30.05
C ARG A 401 22.06 -29.23 28.58
N VAL A 402 22.33 -28.05 28.02
CA VAL A 402 22.87 -27.94 26.66
C VAL A 402 24.37 -28.27 26.71
N ASP A 403 24.77 -29.34 26.04
CA ASP A 403 26.14 -29.86 26.09
C ASP A 403 27.02 -29.26 25.01
N SER A 404 26.50 -29.15 23.78
CA SER A 404 27.25 -28.56 22.67
C SER A 404 26.35 -27.98 21.57
N PHE A 405 26.86 -26.96 20.91
CA PHE A 405 26.35 -26.44 19.64
C PHE A 405 27.41 -26.71 18.56
N MET A 406 26.99 -27.29 17.44
CA MET A 406 27.86 -27.71 16.34
C MET A 406 27.35 -27.11 15.04
N ASP A 407 28.10 -26.19 14.43
CA ASP A 407 27.81 -25.63 13.11
C ASP A 407 28.75 -26.21 12.03
N GLY A 408 28.37 -26.06 10.76
CA GLY A 408 29.05 -26.68 9.62
C GLY A 408 30.48 -26.19 9.42
N ASN A 409 30.77 -24.94 9.76
CA ASN A 409 32.05 -24.30 9.54
C ASN A 409 32.87 -24.05 10.83
N LYS A 410 32.30 -24.40 11.99
CA LYS A 410 32.86 -24.31 13.35
C LYS A 410 33.12 -22.88 13.83
N ASN A 411 32.38 -21.89 13.33
CA ASN A 411 32.46 -20.50 13.77
C ASN A 411 31.51 -20.17 14.93
N LYS A 412 30.67 -21.13 15.37
CA LYS A 412 29.63 -20.95 16.41
C LYS A 412 28.54 -19.94 16.05
N VAL A 413 28.27 -19.78 14.76
CA VAL A 413 27.19 -18.98 14.17
C VAL A 413 26.32 -19.93 13.35
N ILE A 414 25.05 -19.57 13.14
CA ILE A 414 24.16 -20.24 12.20
C ILE A 414 24.20 -19.45 10.88
N ASP A 415 25.03 -19.88 9.94
CA ASP A 415 25.11 -19.26 8.62
C ASP A 415 23.97 -19.72 7.70
N ALA A 416 23.40 -18.78 6.95
CA ALA A 416 22.40 -19.08 5.94
C ALA A 416 22.93 -20.10 4.91
N GLY A 417 22.22 -21.21 4.70
CA GLY A 417 22.62 -22.27 3.78
C GLY A 417 23.56 -23.34 4.35
N GLU A 418 23.88 -23.32 5.65
CA GLU A 418 24.66 -24.39 6.31
C GLU A 418 23.79 -25.28 7.21
N SER A 419 24.35 -26.36 7.76
CA SER A 419 23.69 -27.19 8.76
C SER A 419 24.26 -26.94 10.16
N PHE A 420 23.41 -26.97 11.18
CA PHE A 420 23.82 -26.96 12.59
C PHE A 420 23.13 -28.06 13.40
N ALA A 421 23.71 -28.40 14.56
CA ALA A 421 23.17 -29.35 15.50
C ALA A 421 23.31 -28.84 16.94
N ILE A 422 22.33 -29.17 17.79
CA ILE A 422 22.33 -28.87 19.21
C ILE A 422 22.26 -30.18 19.98
N GLN A 423 23.29 -30.45 20.78
CA GLN A 423 23.41 -31.61 21.64
C GLN A 423 23.11 -31.21 23.07
N PHE A 424 22.25 -31.97 23.74
CA PHE A 424 21.81 -31.67 25.10
C PHE A 424 21.45 -32.95 25.85
N THR A 425 21.61 -32.90 27.16
CA THR A 425 21.35 -34.00 28.09
C THR A 425 20.20 -33.64 29.00
N ILE A 426 19.30 -34.59 29.22
CA ILE A 426 18.25 -34.51 30.23
C ILE A 426 18.63 -35.44 31.36
N GLU A 427 18.72 -34.89 32.57
CA GLU A 427 19.04 -35.61 33.79
C GLU A 427 17.80 -35.68 34.68
N ASN A 428 17.42 -36.88 35.12
CA ASN A 428 16.36 -37.07 36.12
C ASN A 428 16.98 -37.12 37.52
N LYS A 429 16.88 -36.02 38.26
CA LYS A 429 17.33 -35.89 39.65
C LYS A 429 16.26 -36.26 40.69
N GLY A 430 15.08 -36.65 40.22
CA GLY A 430 13.97 -37.07 41.08
C GLY A 430 14.18 -38.46 41.66
N GLN A 431 13.29 -38.83 42.57
CA GLN A 431 13.26 -40.19 43.13
C GLN A 431 12.34 -41.13 42.31
N GLY A 432 11.50 -40.57 41.44
CA GLY A 432 10.68 -41.32 40.48
C GLY A 432 11.22 -41.32 39.06
N ASP A 433 10.89 -42.35 38.30
CA ASP A 433 11.16 -42.46 36.87
C ASP A 433 10.32 -41.45 36.07
N ALA A 434 10.88 -40.91 35.00
CA ALA A 434 10.16 -40.05 34.05
C ALA A 434 9.74 -40.87 32.83
N TYR A 435 8.47 -40.76 32.42
CA TYR A 435 7.89 -41.59 31.38
C TYR A 435 7.47 -40.79 30.14
N ASN A 436 7.70 -41.37 28.97
CA ASN A 436 7.30 -40.89 27.65
C ASN A 436 7.61 -39.40 27.43
N LEU A 437 8.88 -39.01 27.65
CA LEU A 437 9.31 -37.64 27.44
C LEU A 437 9.12 -37.23 25.98
N ARG A 438 8.55 -36.05 25.75
CA ARG A 438 8.47 -35.40 24.45
C ARG A 438 9.35 -34.16 24.45
N LEU A 439 10.35 -34.15 23.57
CA LEU A 439 11.31 -33.07 23.48
C LEU A 439 10.94 -32.14 22.35
N ARG A 440 10.97 -30.83 22.56
CA ARG A 440 10.61 -29.84 21.55
C ARG A 440 11.62 -28.72 21.49
N LEU A 441 11.95 -28.29 20.28
CA LEU A 441 12.77 -27.11 20.04
C LEU A 441 11.92 -25.99 19.46
N SER A 442 12.03 -24.80 20.04
CA SER A 442 11.32 -23.60 19.60
C SER A 442 12.27 -22.40 19.54
N GLU A 443 12.31 -21.72 18.40
CA GLU A 443 12.97 -20.41 18.29
C GLU A 443 11.96 -19.31 18.67
N GLN A 444 12.40 -18.29 19.41
CA GLN A 444 11.51 -17.29 20.06
C GLN A 444 11.26 -16.02 19.24
N GLN A 445 11.99 -15.80 18.14
CA GLN A 445 11.94 -14.59 17.31
C GLN A 445 11.34 -14.84 15.92
N GLY A 446 10.76 -16.02 15.69
CA GLY A 446 10.18 -16.41 14.40
C GLY A 446 11.20 -16.82 13.35
N PHE A 447 12.47 -17.05 13.75
CA PHE A 447 13.49 -17.59 12.83
C PHE A 447 13.37 -19.09 12.63
N ASP A 448 12.46 -19.74 13.36
CA ASP A 448 12.12 -21.13 13.19
C ASP A 448 11.75 -21.42 11.72
N GLU A 449 11.06 -20.52 11.03
CA GLU A 449 10.72 -20.68 9.60
C GLU A 449 11.92 -20.94 8.67
N PHE A 450 13.14 -20.54 9.08
CA PHE A 450 14.38 -20.72 8.34
C PHE A 450 15.12 -22.03 8.68
N PHE A 451 14.68 -22.78 9.70
CA PHE A 451 15.28 -24.07 10.11
C PHE A 451 14.50 -25.24 9.52
N ASP A 452 15.16 -26.04 8.68
CA ASP A 452 14.60 -27.24 8.07
C ASP A 452 15.08 -28.50 8.83
N GLY A 453 14.18 -29.09 9.63
CA GLY A 453 14.47 -30.24 10.50
C GLY A 453 13.34 -30.57 11.48
N PRO A 454 13.47 -31.65 12.28
CA PRO A 454 12.43 -32.11 13.19
C PRO A 454 12.22 -31.13 14.35
N ARG A 455 10.96 -30.76 14.63
CA ARG A 455 10.60 -29.87 15.76
C ARG A 455 10.48 -30.59 17.09
N GLU A 456 10.19 -31.87 17.03
CA GLU A 456 9.99 -32.72 18.19
C GLU A 456 10.83 -34.00 18.06
N LEU A 457 11.33 -34.50 19.18
CA LEU A 457 12.01 -35.79 19.31
C LEU A 457 11.31 -36.60 20.41
N ASP A 458 11.24 -37.91 20.22
CA ASP A 458 10.82 -38.83 21.27
C ASP A 458 11.97 -39.02 22.28
N GLY A 459 11.72 -38.62 23.52
CA GLY A 459 12.63 -38.75 24.64
C GLY A 459 12.64 -40.15 25.26
N GLY A 460 11.54 -40.90 25.14
CA GLY A 460 11.31 -42.16 25.86
C GLY A 460 11.31 -41.98 27.38
N ASN A 461 11.67 -43.02 28.12
CA ASN A 461 11.70 -42.99 29.60
C ASN A 461 13.11 -42.68 30.12
N ILE A 462 13.21 -41.97 31.26
CA ILE A 462 14.46 -41.72 31.98
C ILE A 462 14.31 -42.17 33.44
N PRO A 463 14.96 -43.30 33.84
CA PRO A 463 14.93 -43.77 35.21
C PRO A 463 15.47 -42.76 36.23
N ALA A 464 14.99 -42.83 37.47
CA ALA A 464 15.46 -41.99 38.57
C ALA A 464 17.00 -42.03 38.73
N GLY A 465 17.63 -40.85 38.85
CA GLY A 465 19.07 -40.70 39.02
C GLY A 465 19.91 -40.92 37.76
N THR A 466 19.29 -41.09 36.59
CA THR A 466 19.99 -41.29 35.31
C THR A 466 19.84 -40.10 34.37
N SER A 467 20.67 -40.05 33.32
CA SER A 467 20.62 -39.02 32.29
C SER A 467 20.65 -39.63 30.89
N LYS A 468 20.06 -38.94 29.93
CA LYS A 468 20.05 -39.34 28.52
C LYS A 468 20.31 -38.15 27.60
N GLU A 469 21.04 -38.41 26.53
CA GLU A 469 21.52 -37.40 25.61
C GLU A 469 20.74 -37.41 24.29
N TYR A 470 20.50 -36.23 23.73
CA TYR A 470 19.69 -35.99 22.54
C TYR A 470 20.36 -34.98 21.61
N THR A 471 19.94 -34.98 20.34
CA THR A 471 20.50 -34.04 19.35
C THR A 471 19.44 -33.60 18.35
N PHE A 472 19.20 -32.29 18.27
CA PHE A 472 18.49 -31.68 17.14
C PHE A 472 19.45 -31.36 16.01
N ARG A 473 19.02 -31.57 14.75
CA ARG A 473 19.80 -31.27 13.53
C ARG A 473 18.94 -30.48 12.55
N TYR A 474 19.46 -29.38 12.02
CA TYR A 474 18.75 -28.51 11.08
C TYR A 474 19.64 -28.09 9.91
N LEU A 475 19.00 -27.87 8.75
CA LEU A 475 19.56 -27.14 7.61
C LEU A 475 18.96 -25.73 7.57
N VAL A 476 19.79 -24.72 7.37
CA VAL A 476 19.38 -23.31 7.40
C VAL A 476 19.07 -22.84 5.99
N LYS A 477 17.93 -22.19 5.79
CA LYS A 477 17.54 -21.57 4.51
C LYS A 477 18.48 -20.41 4.15
N LYS A 478 18.64 -20.11 2.85
CA LYS A 478 19.58 -19.07 2.37
C LYS A 478 19.12 -17.65 2.66
N GLU A 479 17.84 -17.50 2.97
CA GLU A 479 17.13 -16.26 3.25
C GLU A 479 17.25 -15.83 4.73
N MET A 480 17.93 -16.64 5.56
CA MET A 480 18.14 -16.34 6.98
C MET A 480 18.82 -14.97 7.15
N PRO A 481 18.22 -14.03 7.90
CA PRO A 481 18.83 -12.72 8.15
C PRO A 481 19.96 -12.82 9.16
N THR A 482 20.83 -11.79 9.19
CA THR A 482 21.80 -11.62 10.28
C THR A 482 21.07 -11.13 11.53
N SER A 483 20.96 -11.96 12.55
CA SER A 483 20.24 -11.67 13.79
C SER A 483 20.74 -12.53 14.96
N LEU A 484 20.14 -12.37 16.13
CA LEU A 484 20.41 -13.19 17.32
C LEU A 484 19.25 -14.17 17.53
N ALA A 485 19.43 -15.45 17.18
CA ALA A 485 18.40 -16.47 17.43
C ALA A 485 18.41 -16.93 18.89
N LYS A 486 17.22 -17.11 19.45
CA LYS A 486 17.00 -17.64 20.81
C LYS A 486 16.22 -18.94 20.70
N ILE A 487 16.91 -20.04 20.97
CA ILE A 487 16.40 -21.39 20.79
C ILE A 487 16.14 -22.01 22.17
N ASN A 488 14.88 -22.29 22.47
CA ASN A 488 14.46 -22.98 23.68
C ASN A 488 14.26 -24.48 23.41
N ILE A 489 14.75 -25.31 24.33
CA ILE A 489 14.52 -26.75 24.36
C ILE A 489 13.61 -27.06 25.54
N TYR A 490 12.48 -27.70 25.24
CA TYR A 490 11.48 -28.16 26.20
C TYR A 490 11.52 -29.67 26.32
N ALA A 491 11.24 -30.19 27.51
CA ALA A 491 11.04 -31.61 27.77
C ALA A 491 9.76 -31.79 28.57
N PHE A 492 8.73 -32.35 27.92
CA PHE A 492 7.43 -32.62 28.51
C PHE A 492 7.35 -34.07 28.96
N GLU A 493 6.98 -34.33 30.20
CA GLU A 493 6.82 -35.68 30.76
C GLU A 493 5.34 -36.05 30.81
N ALA A 494 5.00 -37.32 30.56
CA ALA A 494 3.61 -37.72 30.33
C ALA A 494 2.68 -37.56 31.55
N ASN A 495 3.22 -37.49 32.77
CA ASN A 495 2.49 -37.26 34.00
C ASN A 495 2.58 -35.80 34.49
N GLY A 496 3.20 -34.90 33.71
CA GLY A 496 3.29 -33.47 33.99
C GLY A 496 4.49 -33.03 34.83
N PHE A 497 5.49 -33.90 35.03
CA PHE A 497 6.76 -33.54 35.68
C PHE A 497 7.76 -32.95 34.67
N ASP A 498 7.34 -31.88 34.00
CA ASP A 498 8.10 -31.23 32.93
C ASP A 498 9.40 -30.60 33.43
N ALA A 499 10.40 -30.50 32.56
CA ALA A 499 11.64 -29.79 32.87
C ALA A 499 11.48 -28.29 32.60
N ASP A 500 12.18 -27.46 33.38
CA ASP A 500 12.39 -26.06 33.02
C ASP A 500 13.13 -25.96 31.66
N PRO A 501 12.69 -25.08 30.75
CA PRO A 501 13.26 -25.00 29.41
C PRO A 501 14.71 -24.49 29.45
N ALA A 502 15.58 -25.11 28.65
CA ALA A 502 16.93 -24.62 28.44
C ALA A 502 16.98 -23.67 27.23
N GLU A 503 17.53 -22.47 27.43
CA GLU A 503 17.72 -21.47 26.37
C GLU A 503 19.14 -21.55 25.82
N LEU A 504 19.25 -21.61 24.49
CA LEU A 504 20.48 -21.44 23.73
C LEU A 504 20.36 -20.17 22.87
N ILE A 505 21.27 -19.23 23.08
CA ILE A 505 21.35 -18.01 22.29
C ILE A 505 22.52 -18.15 21.31
N VAL A 506 22.26 -17.99 20.02
CA VAL A 506 23.25 -18.15 18.96
C VAL A 506 23.03 -17.13 17.85
N ASN A 507 24.11 -16.56 17.32
CA ASN A 507 24.02 -15.62 16.21
C ASN A 507 23.65 -16.34 14.92
N THR A 508 22.91 -15.66 14.05
CA THR A 508 22.56 -16.08 12.71
C THR A 508 23.19 -15.09 11.74
N GLN A 509 23.62 -15.56 10.58
CA GLN A 509 24.31 -14.71 9.61
C GLN A 509 23.74 -14.91 8.21
N GLU A 510 23.44 -13.80 7.54
CA GLU A 510 22.96 -13.81 6.16
C GLU A 510 24.01 -14.39 5.20
N TYR A 511 23.54 -14.95 4.09
CA TYR A 511 24.42 -15.54 3.09
C TYR A 511 25.40 -14.49 2.54
N ALA A 512 26.69 -14.65 2.85
CA ALA A 512 27.70 -13.68 2.45
C ALA A 512 27.78 -13.56 0.91
N MET A 513 27.55 -12.36 0.36
CA MET A 513 27.57 -12.06 -1.08
C MET A 513 28.19 -10.67 -1.37
N PRO A 514 28.83 -10.47 -2.54
CA PRO A 514 29.31 -9.14 -2.95
C PRO A 514 28.13 -8.19 -3.25
N ARG A 515 28.27 -6.90 -2.93
CA ARG A 515 27.26 -5.87 -3.25
C ARG A 515 27.96 -4.62 -3.78
N LEU A 516 27.60 -4.19 -4.98
CA LEU A 516 28.28 -3.09 -5.69
C LEU A 516 27.42 -1.82 -5.71
N ARG A 517 28.05 -0.66 -5.56
CA ARG A 517 27.45 0.67 -5.76
C ARG A 517 28.42 1.61 -6.44
N ILE A 518 27.92 2.70 -7.06
CA ILE A 518 28.78 3.81 -7.46
C ILE A 518 28.86 4.79 -6.28
N ALA A 519 30.03 4.86 -5.65
CA ALA A 519 30.29 5.70 -4.49
C ALA A 519 30.48 7.18 -4.86
N ASP A 520 31.03 7.44 -6.05
CA ASP A 520 31.24 8.79 -6.58
C ASP A 520 31.41 8.75 -8.11
N HIS A 521 31.22 9.89 -8.78
CA HIS A 521 31.47 10.04 -10.21
C HIS A 521 31.87 11.47 -10.59
N GLN A 522 32.68 11.62 -11.63
CA GLN A 522 33.06 12.94 -12.13
C GLN A 522 33.32 12.95 -13.64
N PHE A 523 32.87 14.02 -14.31
CA PHE A 523 33.20 14.30 -15.70
C PHE A 523 34.43 15.21 -15.82
N PHE A 524 35.27 14.93 -16.81
CA PHE A 524 36.45 15.73 -17.17
C PHE A 524 36.43 16.06 -18.66
N ALA A 525 36.86 17.27 -19.01
CA ALA A 525 37.20 17.61 -20.39
C ALA A 525 38.62 17.13 -20.69
N SER A 526 38.84 16.45 -21.81
CA SER A 526 40.20 16.03 -22.21
C SER A 526 41.05 17.19 -22.71
N GLU A 527 40.41 18.27 -23.18
CA GLU A 527 41.06 19.51 -23.61
C GLU A 527 40.25 20.73 -23.13
N GLY A 528 40.88 21.64 -22.37
CA GLY A 528 40.23 22.84 -21.82
C GLY A 528 39.43 22.57 -20.54
N SER A 529 38.56 23.51 -20.16
CA SER A 529 37.77 23.47 -18.93
C SER A 529 36.31 23.05 -19.12
N SER A 530 35.92 22.59 -20.31
CA SER A 530 34.54 22.21 -20.61
C SER A 530 34.46 21.21 -21.76
N ILE A 531 33.54 20.24 -21.70
CA ILE A 531 33.30 19.31 -22.80
C ILE A 531 32.47 20.02 -23.87
N THR A 532 33.03 20.16 -25.07
CA THR A 532 32.41 20.91 -26.20
C THR A 532 32.32 20.05 -27.46
N LEU A 533 31.54 20.52 -28.45
CA LEU A 533 31.34 19.82 -29.71
C LEU A 533 32.66 19.57 -30.45
N GLY A 534 32.89 18.33 -30.86
CA GLY A 534 34.12 17.90 -31.55
C GLY A 534 35.31 17.63 -30.63
N LYS A 535 35.12 17.59 -29.31
CA LYS A 535 36.15 17.32 -28.30
C LYS A 535 35.85 16.06 -27.49
N ASN A 536 36.89 15.50 -26.87
CA ASN A 536 36.78 14.34 -25.99
C ASN A 536 36.40 14.75 -24.56
N GLY A 537 35.55 13.94 -23.94
CA GLY A 537 35.24 13.96 -22.52
C GLY A 537 35.57 12.63 -21.87
N LYS A 538 35.68 12.63 -20.55
CA LYS A 538 35.96 11.44 -19.73
C LYS A 538 35.03 11.40 -18.53
N LEU A 539 34.48 10.24 -18.21
CA LEU A 539 33.71 9.96 -17.01
C LEU A 539 34.51 9.03 -16.10
N THR A 540 34.89 9.50 -14.91
CA THR A 540 35.52 8.69 -13.87
C THR A 540 34.44 8.21 -12.90
N LEU A 541 34.40 6.91 -12.62
CA LEU A 541 33.49 6.27 -11.66
C LEU A 541 34.28 5.66 -10.51
N ALA A 542 33.80 5.81 -9.29
CA ALA A 542 34.29 5.11 -8.11
C ALA A 542 33.31 3.98 -7.74
N VAL A 543 33.63 2.74 -8.10
CA VAL A 543 32.80 1.56 -7.82
C VAL A 543 33.21 0.99 -6.46
N GLN A 544 32.29 0.93 -5.51
CA GLN A 544 32.54 0.36 -4.19
C GLN A 544 31.85 -0.98 -4.02
N ASN A 545 32.58 -1.96 -3.47
CA ASN A 545 31.97 -3.16 -2.91
C ASN A 545 31.65 -2.93 -1.44
N PHE A 546 30.37 -2.90 -1.08
CA PHE A 546 29.92 -2.77 0.31
C PHE A 546 29.32 -4.08 0.84
N GLY A 547 29.44 -5.19 0.10
CA GLY A 547 29.07 -6.52 0.54
C GLY A 547 30.20 -7.22 1.30
N THR A 548 29.91 -8.41 1.83
CA THR A 548 30.81 -9.16 2.72
C THR A 548 31.74 -10.14 2.00
N LYS A 549 31.55 -10.36 0.69
CA LYS A 549 32.48 -11.12 -0.17
C LYS A 549 33.11 -10.23 -1.25
N THR A 550 34.30 -10.62 -1.71
CA THR A 550 34.98 -10.00 -2.84
C THR A 550 34.14 -10.13 -4.11
N ALA A 551 33.89 -9.01 -4.79
CA ALA A 551 33.28 -9.01 -6.11
C ALA A 551 34.36 -9.37 -7.13
N HIS A 552 34.14 -10.39 -7.96
CA HIS A 552 35.10 -10.83 -8.98
C HIS A 552 34.58 -10.55 -10.39
N LYS A 553 35.50 -10.21 -11.30
CA LYS A 553 35.22 -9.88 -12.71
C LYS A 553 34.05 -8.92 -12.86
N VAL A 554 34.13 -7.79 -12.18
CA VAL A 554 33.10 -6.75 -12.22
C VAL A 554 33.08 -6.15 -13.62
N LYS A 555 32.02 -6.40 -14.38
CA LYS A 555 31.80 -5.89 -15.74
C LYS A 555 30.99 -4.62 -15.72
N LEU A 556 31.53 -3.57 -16.32
CA LEU A 556 30.88 -2.29 -16.56
C LEU A 556 30.57 -2.15 -18.05
N ASN A 557 29.30 -1.99 -18.40
CA ASN A 557 28.83 -1.81 -19.76
C ASN A 557 28.28 -0.40 -19.95
N PHE A 558 28.81 0.31 -20.94
CA PHE A 558 28.53 1.71 -21.21
C PHE A 558 27.69 1.87 -22.47
N LYS A 559 26.62 2.65 -22.36
CA LYS A 559 25.78 3.01 -23.51
C LYS A 559 25.72 4.53 -23.65
N LEU A 560 26.18 4.98 -24.82
CA LEU A 560 26.24 6.38 -25.22
C LEU A 560 25.04 6.78 -26.09
N PRO A 561 24.62 8.06 -26.07
CA PRO A 561 23.55 8.56 -26.91
C PRO A 561 24.02 8.79 -28.35
N ASN A 562 23.07 9.01 -29.27
CA ASN A 562 23.36 9.25 -30.68
C ASN A 562 24.32 10.43 -30.86
N ASN A 563 25.24 10.34 -31.84
CA ASN A 563 26.28 11.33 -32.11
C ASN A 563 27.33 11.51 -30.99
N ILE A 564 27.42 10.57 -30.05
CA ILE A 564 28.55 10.44 -29.11
C ILE A 564 29.20 9.08 -29.32
N PHE A 565 30.52 9.08 -29.45
CA PHE A 565 31.28 7.89 -29.83
C PHE A 565 32.22 7.52 -28.70
N THR A 566 32.26 6.23 -28.34
CA THR A 566 33.22 5.75 -27.34
C THR A 566 34.64 5.91 -27.87
N THR A 567 35.57 6.35 -27.01
CA THR A 567 37.02 6.29 -27.32
C THR A 567 37.68 5.08 -26.67
N ASP A 568 36.98 4.46 -25.73
CA ASP A 568 37.37 3.20 -25.07
C ASP A 568 36.48 2.03 -25.49
N THR A 569 36.65 0.87 -24.86
CA THR A 569 35.77 -0.28 -25.08
C THR A 569 34.40 -0.07 -24.43
N PRO A 570 33.29 -0.48 -25.08
CA PRO A 570 31.95 -0.37 -24.49
C PRO A 570 31.74 -1.21 -23.23
N GLU A 571 32.55 -2.27 -23.07
CA GLU A 571 32.61 -3.09 -21.87
C GLU A 571 34.01 -3.00 -21.27
N MET A 572 34.08 -2.78 -19.97
CA MET A 572 35.31 -2.77 -19.19
C MET A 572 35.17 -3.65 -17.95
N THR A 573 36.28 -4.18 -17.46
CA THR A 573 36.28 -5.13 -16.35
C THR A 573 37.23 -4.71 -15.25
N ILE A 574 36.80 -4.90 -14.01
CA ILE A 574 37.64 -4.79 -12.81
C ILE A 574 37.80 -6.20 -12.25
N ASP A 575 39.04 -6.69 -12.12
CA ASP A 575 39.33 -8.08 -11.77
C ASP A 575 38.71 -8.50 -10.43
N SER A 576 38.86 -7.65 -9.42
CA SER A 576 38.18 -7.82 -8.16
C SER A 576 38.07 -6.53 -7.36
N ILE A 577 37.05 -6.43 -6.50
CA ILE A 577 36.89 -5.37 -5.50
C ILE A 577 36.62 -6.04 -4.15
N ALA A 578 37.54 -5.91 -3.20
CA ALA A 578 37.39 -6.50 -1.87
C ALA A 578 36.28 -5.81 -1.06
N PRO A 579 35.72 -6.46 -0.01
CA PRO A 579 34.75 -5.84 0.88
C PRO A 579 35.22 -4.49 1.43
N GLY A 580 34.41 -3.45 1.28
CA GLY A 580 34.70 -2.07 1.72
C GLY A 580 35.53 -1.25 0.72
N ASP A 581 36.28 -1.90 -0.18
CA ASP A 581 37.17 -1.24 -1.12
C ASP A 581 36.44 -0.55 -2.26
N VAL A 582 37.12 0.45 -2.82
CA VAL A 582 36.66 1.25 -3.96
C VAL A 582 37.65 1.09 -5.11
N ALA A 583 37.16 0.72 -6.28
CA ALA A 583 37.92 0.71 -7.51
C ALA A 583 37.46 1.86 -8.41
N THR A 584 38.40 2.66 -8.91
CA THR A 584 38.11 3.75 -9.84
C THR A 584 38.31 3.32 -11.27
N LEU A 585 37.45 3.77 -12.18
CA LEU A 585 37.54 3.48 -13.59
C LEU A 585 37.21 4.70 -14.43
N ASP A 586 37.98 4.91 -15.50
CA ASP A 586 37.85 6.03 -16.43
C ASP A 586 37.23 5.55 -17.75
N TYR A 587 36.20 6.25 -18.23
CA TYR A 587 35.54 5.99 -19.50
C TYR A 587 35.53 7.23 -20.40
N GLY A 588 36.23 7.18 -21.52
CA GLY A 588 36.36 8.23 -22.51
C GLY A 588 35.33 8.15 -23.64
N PHE A 589 34.87 9.33 -24.08
CA PHE A 589 33.95 9.48 -25.20
C PHE A 589 34.24 10.77 -26.00
N LEU A 590 33.89 10.76 -27.29
CA LEU A 590 34.00 11.86 -28.23
C LEU A 590 32.61 12.42 -28.55
N VAL A 591 32.44 13.73 -28.42
CA VAL A 591 31.20 14.43 -28.78
C VAL A 591 31.28 14.87 -30.24
N ASN A 592 30.41 14.34 -31.11
CA ASN A 592 30.41 14.73 -32.52
C ASN A 592 29.92 16.16 -32.71
N LYS A 593 30.42 16.86 -33.74
CA LYS A 593 29.95 18.20 -34.13
C LYS A 593 28.47 18.27 -34.50
N ARG A 594 27.84 17.12 -34.79
CA ARG A 594 26.40 16.98 -35.09
C ARG A 594 25.55 16.62 -33.86
N PHE A 595 26.12 16.59 -32.66
CA PHE A 595 25.34 16.41 -31.44
C PHE A 595 24.49 17.67 -31.18
N ASP A 596 23.18 17.49 -31.05
CA ASP A 596 22.16 18.53 -30.93
C ASP A 596 21.50 18.59 -29.54
N GLY A 597 21.92 17.74 -28.61
CA GLY A 597 21.44 17.71 -27.23
C GLY A 597 22.18 18.68 -26.31
N ASP A 598 21.46 19.21 -25.32
CA ASP A 598 22.04 20.13 -24.32
C ASP A 598 22.91 19.40 -23.27
N SER A 599 22.77 18.08 -23.13
CA SER A 599 23.49 17.28 -22.13
C SER A 599 23.82 15.89 -22.63
N ILE A 600 25.00 15.41 -22.25
CA ILE A 600 25.55 14.11 -22.59
C ILE A 600 25.18 13.15 -21.46
N ALA A 601 24.38 12.13 -21.75
CA ALA A 601 23.94 11.12 -20.78
C ALA A 601 24.63 9.78 -21.04
N VAL A 602 25.55 9.38 -20.16
CA VAL A 602 26.24 8.08 -20.21
C VAL A 602 25.52 7.09 -19.32
N MET A 603 24.97 6.04 -19.90
CA MET A 603 24.36 4.93 -19.15
C MET A 603 25.44 3.92 -18.78
N VAL A 604 25.46 3.48 -17.53
CA VAL A 604 26.43 2.51 -16.99
C VAL A 604 25.68 1.37 -16.34
N SER A 605 25.97 0.13 -16.75
CA SER A 605 25.47 -1.08 -16.09
C SER A 605 26.63 -1.87 -15.50
N VAL A 606 26.59 -2.15 -14.20
CA VAL A 606 27.64 -2.88 -13.49
C VAL A 606 27.11 -4.22 -13.00
N SER A 607 27.88 -5.28 -13.22
CA SER A 607 27.56 -6.65 -12.80
C SER A 607 28.83 -7.40 -12.41
N GLU A 608 28.73 -8.48 -11.64
CA GLU A 608 29.88 -9.35 -11.30
C GLU A 608 29.63 -10.81 -11.71
N ASP A 609 30.67 -11.66 -11.66
CA ASP A 609 30.68 -13.02 -12.24
C ASP A 609 29.54 -13.92 -11.73
N SER A 610 29.14 -13.77 -10.46
CA SER A 610 28.04 -14.52 -9.84
C SER A 610 26.65 -13.91 -10.08
N ARG A 611 26.57 -12.74 -10.71
CA ARG A 611 25.34 -11.94 -10.98
C ARG A 611 24.46 -11.69 -9.76
N SER A 612 25.01 -11.84 -8.56
CA SER A 612 24.37 -11.56 -7.29
C SER A 612 24.16 -10.06 -7.05
N SER A 613 24.99 -9.21 -7.69
CA SER A 613 24.85 -7.75 -7.67
C SER A 613 24.77 -7.18 -9.09
N TYR A 614 23.74 -6.37 -9.35
CA TYR A 614 23.53 -5.63 -10.60
C TYR A 614 23.06 -4.21 -10.30
N LEU A 615 23.64 -3.21 -11.00
CA LEU A 615 23.17 -1.82 -10.95
C LEU A 615 23.19 -1.20 -12.36
N SER A 616 22.26 -0.27 -12.61
CA SER A 616 22.15 0.43 -13.88
C SER A 616 21.78 1.90 -13.63
N GLU A 617 22.68 2.82 -13.95
CA GLU A 617 22.57 4.24 -13.62
C GLU A 617 22.94 5.12 -14.83
N ALA A 618 22.49 6.38 -14.81
CA ALA A 618 22.69 7.34 -15.89
C ALA A 618 23.38 8.61 -15.37
N TYR A 619 24.57 8.92 -15.87
CA TYR A 619 25.31 10.12 -15.48
C TYR A 619 25.27 11.17 -16.58
N LYS A 620 25.01 12.43 -16.21
CA LYS A 620 24.78 13.52 -17.18
C LYS A 620 25.74 14.68 -16.96
N VAL A 621 26.20 15.28 -18.06
CA VAL A 621 26.99 16.53 -18.07
C VAL A 621 26.47 17.46 -19.15
N LYS A 622 26.37 18.76 -18.87
CA LYS A 622 25.89 19.74 -19.86
C LYS A 622 27.02 20.13 -20.82
N VAL A 623 26.72 20.23 -22.11
CA VAL A 623 27.72 20.64 -23.11
C VAL A 623 28.12 22.10 -22.86
N GLY A 624 29.42 22.38 -22.78
CA GLY A 624 29.96 23.71 -22.49
C GLY A 624 29.97 24.11 -21.01
N GLU A 625 29.57 23.22 -20.10
CA GLU A 625 29.68 23.45 -18.67
C GLU A 625 31.14 23.48 -18.21
N TYR A 626 31.48 24.44 -17.34
CA TYR A 626 32.83 24.58 -16.81
C TYR A 626 33.09 23.50 -15.75
N LEU A 627 33.93 22.54 -16.10
CA LEU A 627 34.39 21.46 -15.24
C LEU A 627 35.67 21.93 -14.54
N THR A 628 35.56 22.31 -13.27
CA THR A 628 36.72 22.73 -12.46
C THR A 628 37.73 21.58 -12.31
N ALA A 629 39.00 21.84 -12.62
CA ALA A 629 40.11 20.88 -12.47
C ALA A 629 40.51 20.59 -11.00
N SER A 630 39.72 21.06 -10.02
CA SER A 630 39.98 20.89 -8.59
C SER A 630 38.72 20.44 -7.85
N SER A 631 38.48 19.14 -7.89
CA SER A 631 37.71 18.43 -6.86
C SER A 631 38.37 17.09 -6.66
N SER A 632 39.06 16.94 -5.53
CA SER A 632 39.58 15.64 -5.11
C SER A 632 38.40 14.70 -4.81
N ILE A 633 38.37 13.51 -5.41
CA ILE A 633 37.55 12.42 -4.89
C ILE A 633 38.05 12.15 -3.46
N LYS A 634 37.28 12.55 -2.44
CA LYS A 634 37.63 12.27 -1.03
C LYS A 634 37.27 10.82 -0.72
N ILE A 635 38.22 9.93 -0.96
CA ILE A 635 38.15 8.55 -0.46
C ILE A 635 38.63 8.57 0.99
N ASN A 636 37.70 8.60 1.95
CA ASN A 636 38.04 8.37 3.35
C ASN A 636 38.36 6.89 3.54
N GLY A 637 39.62 6.50 3.28
CA GLY A 637 40.12 5.18 3.62
C GLY A 637 40.30 5.07 5.12
N ASN A 638 39.49 4.24 5.79
CA ASN A 638 39.84 3.77 7.12
C ASN A 638 41.03 2.81 7.00
N VAL A 639 42.24 3.35 7.07
CA VAL A 639 43.45 2.55 7.31
C VAL A 639 43.45 2.16 8.77
N ALA A 640 43.02 0.93 9.05
CA ALA A 640 43.29 0.29 10.33
C ALA A 640 43.83 -1.12 10.08
N THR A 641 45.12 -1.20 9.78
CA THR A 641 45.91 -2.38 10.14
C THR A 641 46.13 -2.35 11.65
N ARG A 642 45.46 -3.23 12.39
CA ARG A 642 45.95 -3.69 13.69
C ARG A 642 45.50 -5.12 13.98
N LYS A 643 46.51 -5.93 14.30
CA LYS A 643 46.46 -7.33 14.73
C LYS A 643 45.26 -7.62 15.63
N VAL A 644 44.51 -8.66 15.27
CA VAL A 644 43.53 -9.30 16.13
C VAL A 644 44.30 -10.12 17.17
N GLU A 645 44.63 -9.50 18.30
CA GLU A 645 44.53 -10.24 19.56
C GLU A 645 43.06 -10.19 19.94
N ALA A 646 42.40 -11.34 19.94
CA ALA A 646 41.03 -11.47 20.40
C ALA A 646 40.98 -11.09 21.88
N LYS A 647 40.51 -9.89 22.17
CA LYS A 647 39.77 -9.63 23.40
C LYS A 647 38.31 -9.68 23.03
N ASP A 648 37.59 -10.57 23.70
CA ASP A 648 36.15 -10.78 23.57
C ASP A 648 35.40 -9.44 23.55
N PHE A 649 34.56 -9.24 22.53
CA PHE A 649 33.60 -8.15 22.48
C PHE A 649 32.20 -8.74 22.43
N GLN A 650 31.39 -8.46 23.44
CA GLN A 650 29.93 -8.62 23.44
C GLN A 650 29.31 -7.34 22.88
N ILE A 651 28.38 -7.45 21.91
CA ILE A 651 27.59 -6.31 21.44
C ILE A 651 26.14 -6.51 21.93
N GLY A 652 25.94 -6.28 23.22
CA GLY A 652 24.67 -5.77 23.75
C GLY A 652 24.75 -4.25 23.88
N PHE A 653 23.65 -3.58 24.22
CA PHE A 653 23.72 -2.20 24.70
C PHE A 653 24.58 -2.15 25.98
N HIS A 654 25.87 -1.88 25.84
CA HIS A 654 26.75 -1.59 26.96
C HIS A 654 26.57 -0.13 27.36
N SER A 655 25.71 0.10 28.34
CA SER A 655 25.79 1.28 29.18
C SER A 655 26.52 0.91 30.46
N GLU A 656 27.54 1.68 30.83
CA GLU A 656 28.21 1.57 32.13
C GLU A 656 27.22 1.72 33.31
N LEU A 657 26.01 2.21 33.05
CA LEU A 657 24.94 2.35 34.04
C LEU A 657 24.18 1.05 34.30
N LEU A 658 24.37 0.01 33.48
CA LEU A 658 23.80 -1.34 33.69
C LEU A 658 24.77 -2.30 34.40
N GLU A 659 26.02 -1.88 34.62
CA GLU A 659 26.98 -2.61 35.45
C GLU A 659 26.70 -2.32 36.92
N ASP A 660 26.67 -3.33 37.78
CA ASP A 660 26.46 -3.17 39.24
C ASP A 660 25.21 -2.35 39.62
N VAL A 661 24.08 -2.57 38.92
CA VAL A 661 22.81 -1.87 39.22
C VAL A 661 22.40 -2.15 40.68
N PRO A 662 22.15 -1.12 41.51
CA PRO A 662 21.77 -1.32 42.90
C PRO A 662 20.45 -2.09 43.02
N VAL A 663 20.41 -3.10 43.88
CA VAL A 663 19.21 -3.92 44.09
C VAL A 663 18.46 -3.46 45.34
N GLY A 664 17.15 -3.28 45.21
CA GLY A 664 16.18 -3.03 46.30
C GLY A 664 15.20 -4.20 46.44
N ALA A 665 14.44 -4.24 47.54
CA ALA A 665 13.38 -5.25 47.69
C ALA A 665 12.19 -4.97 46.76
N VAL A 666 11.37 -5.98 46.48
CA VAL A 666 10.14 -5.82 45.69
C VAL A 666 9.09 -5.08 46.50
N ASN A 667 8.47 -4.04 45.92
CA ASN A 667 7.33 -3.32 46.48
C ASN A 667 6.12 -3.47 45.53
N ARG A 668 5.12 -4.26 45.95
CA ARG A 668 3.93 -4.60 45.16
C ARG A 668 2.91 -3.47 45.01
N HIS A 669 3.14 -2.34 45.67
CA HIS A 669 2.30 -1.14 45.57
C HIS A 669 2.86 -0.13 44.56
N ARG A 670 3.94 -0.47 43.83
CA ARG A 670 4.53 0.43 42.84
C ARG A 670 4.06 0.08 41.44
N TYR A 671 3.69 1.10 40.69
CA TYR A 671 3.26 0.96 39.30
C TYR A 671 4.01 1.97 38.44
N ALA A 672 4.54 1.54 37.30
CA ALA A 672 5.33 2.41 36.42
C ALA A 672 4.78 2.46 34.99
N LEU A 673 4.64 3.66 34.45
CA LEU A 673 4.44 3.92 33.03
C LEU A 673 5.67 4.63 32.48
N ILE A 674 6.33 4.01 31.50
CA ILE A 674 7.59 4.45 30.92
C ILE A 674 7.41 4.60 29.41
N ILE A 675 7.50 5.82 28.89
CA ILE A 675 7.29 6.14 27.48
C ILE A 675 8.60 6.69 26.90
N GLY A 676 9.03 6.13 25.77
CA GLY A 676 10.22 6.58 25.04
C GLY A 676 9.90 6.79 23.56
N ASN A 677 9.77 8.04 23.14
CA ASN A 677 9.41 8.39 21.76
C ASN A 677 10.64 8.89 21.01
N GLU A 678 11.17 8.04 20.12
CA GLU A 678 12.37 8.29 19.33
C GLU A 678 12.04 8.54 17.85
N ASP A 679 11.15 7.75 17.25
CA ASP A 679 10.84 7.80 15.82
C ASP A 679 9.50 8.52 15.55
N TYR A 680 9.59 9.73 15.00
CA TYR A 680 8.45 10.58 14.64
C TYR A 680 8.13 10.54 13.14
N SER A 681 8.80 9.67 12.38
CA SER A 681 8.72 9.59 10.91
C SER A 681 7.34 9.20 10.37
N MET A 682 6.45 8.65 11.21
CA MET A 682 5.14 8.13 10.83
C MET A 682 4.21 9.18 10.20
N THR A 683 4.40 10.48 10.49
CA THR A 683 3.61 11.56 9.87
C THR A 683 4.19 12.07 8.54
N GLY A 684 5.20 11.38 8.01
CA GLY A 684 5.76 11.59 6.67
C GLY A 684 6.52 12.91 6.52
N ALA A 685 6.25 13.66 5.45
CA ALA A 685 6.96 14.90 5.14
C ALA A 685 6.79 16.03 6.19
N ASN A 686 5.82 15.91 7.10
CA ASN A 686 5.59 16.84 8.20
C ASN A 686 6.06 16.28 9.56
N ALA A 687 6.83 15.19 9.56
CA ALA A 687 7.38 14.57 10.76
C ALA A 687 8.23 15.53 11.57
N GLU A 688 8.07 15.45 12.89
CA GLU A 688 9.04 16.01 13.81
C GLU A 688 10.37 15.25 13.67
N ILE A 689 11.46 15.91 14.04
CA ILE A 689 12.79 15.30 13.96
C ILE A 689 12.86 14.18 15.01
N ASN A 690 13.43 13.03 14.66
CA ASN A 690 13.61 11.94 15.62
C ASN A 690 14.43 12.39 16.86
N VAL A 691 14.12 11.82 18.02
CA VAL A 691 14.79 12.09 19.31
C VAL A 691 15.74 10.91 19.60
N PRO A 692 17.03 10.99 19.22
CA PRO A 692 17.91 9.84 19.29
C PRO A 692 18.04 9.34 20.73
N TYR A 693 17.97 8.02 20.89
CA TYR A 693 18.12 7.29 22.15
C TYR A 693 16.97 7.45 23.16
N ALA A 694 15.84 8.08 22.82
CA ALA A 694 14.70 8.19 23.74
C ALA A 694 14.14 6.81 24.13
N VAL A 695 14.19 5.82 23.24
CA VAL A 695 13.83 4.43 23.56
C VAL A 695 14.88 3.81 24.50
N ASN A 696 16.17 4.05 24.26
CA ASN A 696 17.23 3.54 25.14
C ASN A 696 17.15 4.14 26.55
N ASP A 697 16.84 5.43 26.66
CA ASP A 697 16.60 6.14 27.92
C ASP A 697 15.46 5.48 28.72
N ALA A 698 14.33 5.18 28.05
CA ALA A 698 13.20 4.47 28.64
C ALA A 698 13.58 3.04 29.10
N MET A 699 14.33 2.29 28.29
CA MET A 699 14.78 0.94 28.63
C MET A 699 15.74 0.93 29.82
N LEU A 700 16.65 1.92 29.90
CA LEU A 700 17.55 2.06 31.05
C LEU A 700 16.77 2.39 32.34
N PHE A 701 15.81 3.31 32.25
CA PHE A 701 14.97 3.68 33.40
C PHE A 701 14.13 2.50 33.90
N ARG A 702 13.63 1.65 32.99
CA ARG A 702 12.93 0.40 33.34
C ARG A 702 13.77 -0.52 34.21
N GLU A 703 15.04 -0.74 33.86
CA GLU A 703 15.91 -1.62 34.63
C GLU A 703 16.11 -1.12 36.07
N TYR A 704 16.15 0.19 36.29
CA TYR A 704 16.20 0.77 37.64
C TYR A 704 14.85 0.69 38.37
N CYS A 705 13.72 0.76 37.65
CA CYS A 705 12.41 0.49 38.22
C CYS A 705 12.32 -0.94 38.77
N VAL A 706 12.71 -1.94 37.96
CA VAL A 706 12.68 -3.35 38.37
C VAL A 706 13.68 -3.61 39.49
N ARG A 707 14.95 -3.28 39.27
CA ARG A 707 16.05 -3.72 40.14
C ARG A 707 16.20 -2.86 41.39
N THR A 708 16.12 -1.54 41.27
CA THR A 708 16.40 -0.62 42.39
C THR A 708 15.13 -0.19 43.09
N PHE A 709 14.10 0.20 42.35
CA PHE A 709 12.83 0.68 42.91
C PHE A 709 11.88 -0.48 43.26
N GLY A 710 12.23 -1.71 42.88
CA GLY A 710 11.48 -2.90 43.27
C GLY A 710 10.09 -2.98 42.66
N VAL A 711 9.85 -2.33 41.53
CA VAL A 711 8.56 -2.42 40.83
C VAL A 711 8.45 -3.82 40.23
N PRO A 712 7.42 -4.61 40.55
CA PRO A 712 7.19 -5.91 39.92
C PRO A 712 7.09 -5.77 38.41
N ASP A 713 7.67 -6.72 37.68
CA ASP A 713 7.72 -6.68 36.20
C ASP A 713 6.32 -6.52 35.58
N GLY A 714 5.31 -7.23 36.11
CA GLY A 714 3.92 -7.13 35.68
C GLY A 714 3.20 -5.82 36.04
N GLN A 715 3.81 -4.95 36.84
CA GLN A 715 3.30 -3.62 37.21
C GLN A 715 4.04 -2.48 36.46
N ILE A 716 4.78 -2.81 35.39
CA ILE A 716 5.45 -1.84 34.52
C ILE A 716 4.84 -1.92 33.12
N LYS A 717 4.48 -0.75 32.58
CA LYS A 717 4.17 -0.58 31.15
C LYS A 717 5.27 0.24 30.51
N ILE A 718 5.98 -0.36 29.56
CA ILE A 718 6.96 0.33 28.72
C ILE A 718 6.40 0.47 27.29
N VAL A 719 6.44 1.68 26.76
CA VAL A 719 5.83 2.01 25.48
C VAL A 719 6.85 2.76 24.61
N PRO A 720 7.58 2.07 23.73
CA PRO A 720 8.44 2.73 22.75
C PRO A 720 7.59 3.33 21.62
N ASN A 721 7.93 4.53 21.15
CA ASN A 721 7.28 5.23 20.04
C ASN A 721 5.74 5.25 20.17
N ALA A 722 5.25 5.72 21.31
CA ALA A 722 3.84 5.72 21.66
C ALA A 722 3.03 6.72 20.81
N THR A 723 1.94 6.22 20.21
CA THR A 723 0.91 7.05 19.55
C THR A 723 0.01 7.75 20.59
N ALA A 724 -0.77 8.73 20.16
CA ALA A 724 -1.66 9.49 21.04
C ALA A 724 -2.64 8.57 21.78
N GLY A 725 -3.24 7.63 21.06
CA GLY A 725 -4.15 6.63 21.63
C GLY A 725 -3.46 5.77 22.69
N MET A 726 -2.24 5.28 22.41
CA MET A 726 -1.46 4.47 23.34
C MET A 726 -1.07 5.26 24.60
N MET A 727 -0.61 6.51 24.45
CA MET A 727 -0.24 7.34 25.60
C MET A 727 -1.43 7.58 26.53
N HIS A 728 -2.61 7.86 25.99
CA HIS A 728 -3.84 8.04 26.78
C HIS A 728 -4.29 6.74 27.45
N GLU A 729 -4.33 5.63 26.71
CA GLU A 729 -4.74 4.33 27.25
C GLU A 729 -3.85 3.87 28.40
N GLN A 730 -2.53 3.99 28.24
CA GLN A 730 -1.59 3.54 29.27
C GLN A 730 -1.58 4.47 30.49
N LEU A 731 -1.83 5.77 30.29
CA LEU A 731 -2.04 6.69 31.41
C LEU A 731 -3.33 6.34 32.18
N ASP A 732 -4.40 5.99 31.48
CA ASP A 732 -5.64 5.53 32.10
C ASP A 732 -5.43 4.23 32.88
N TRP A 733 -4.63 3.29 32.36
CA TRP A 733 -4.22 2.10 33.10
C TRP A 733 -3.51 2.47 34.41
N LEU A 734 -2.52 3.37 34.37
CA LEU A 734 -1.76 3.77 35.57
C LEU A 734 -2.68 4.40 36.63
N VAL A 735 -3.61 5.26 36.22
CA VAL A 735 -4.61 5.90 37.10
C VAL A 735 -5.60 4.88 37.64
N ASN A 736 -5.98 3.87 36.85
CA ASN A 736 -6.86 2.80 37.30
C ASN A 736 -6.19 1.91 38.36
N MET A 737 -4.88 1.68 38.29
CA MET A 737 -4.17 0.94 39.36
C MET A 737 -4.27 1.67 40.70
N ALA A 738 -4.11 3.00 40.69
CA ALA A 738 -4.32 3.84 41.87
C ALA A 738 -5.74 3.79 42.44
N SER A 739 -6.75 3.53 41.61
CA SER A 739 -8.13 3.37 42.10
C SER A 739 -8.33 2.13 42.97
N THR A 740 -7.49 1.12 42.78
CA THR A 740 -7.59 -0.19 43.45
C THR A 740 -6.61 -0.37 44.61
N ASP A 741 -5.63 0.54 44.75
CA ASP A 741 -4.57 0.45 45.75
C ASP A 741 -4.31 1.82 46.39
N PRO A 742 -4.87 2.08 47.60
CA PRO A 742 -4.67 3.35 48.31
C PRO A 742 -3.20 3.62 48.72
N GLU A 743 -2.37 2.57 48.80
CA GLU A 743 -0.94 2.68 49.12
C GLU A 743 -0.09 2.82 47.85
N ALA A 744 -0.72 2.99 46.68
CA ALA A 744 -0.03 3.03 45.40
C ALA A 744 1.04 4.13 45.35
N GLU A 745 2.18 3.78 44.79
CA GLU A 745 3.25 4.68 44.38
C GLU A 745 3.37 4.64 42.85
N LEU A 746 2.94 5.71 42.18
CA LEU A 746 2.94 5.80 40.72
C LEU A 746 4.26 6.40 40.21
N ILE A 747 4.85 5.79 39.20
CA ILE A 747 6.05 6.31 38.52
C ILE A 747 5.67 6.58 37.06
N PHE A 748 5.82 7.82 36.62
CA PHE A 748 5.64 8.19 35.22
C PHE A 748 6.95 8.69 34.66
N TYR A 749 7.43 8.07 33.58
CA TYR A 749 8.65 8.46 32.89
C TYR A 749 8.34 8.74 31.42
N TYR A 750 8.84 9.86 30.90
CA TYR A 750 8.72 10.20 29.48
C TYR A 750 10.04 10.74 28.93
N SER A 751 10.53 10.18 27.82
CA SER A 751 11.60 10.75 27.00
C SER A 751 11.09 10.96 25.57
N GLY A 752 11.29 12.16 25.01
CA GLY A 752 10.78 12.53 23.68
C GLY A 752 10.60 14.04 23.49
N HIS A 753 9.77 14.43 22.52
CA HIS A 753 9.44 15.84 22.28
C HIS A 753 8.40 16.37 23.26
N GLY A 754 8.67 17.54 23.82
CA GLY A 754 7.67 18.40 24.43
C GLY A 754 7.43 19.63 23.54
N ASN A 755 6.24 20.20 23.59
CA ASN A 755 5.96 21.45 22.90
C ASN A 755 4.85 22.23 23.65
N ASN A 756 4.64 23.50 23.30
CA ASN A 756 3.61 24.33 23.93
C ASN A 756 2.51 24.70 22.94
N ASP A 757 1.26 24.76 23.41
CA ASP A 757 0.18 25.39 22.65
C ASP A 757 0.48 26.89 22.48
N GLU A 758 0.46 27.36 21.23
CA GLU A 758 0.87 28.73 20.89
C GLU A 758 -0.06 29.79 21.52
N ALA A 759 -1.32 29.45 21.79
CA ALA A 759 -2.33 30.36 22.34
C ALA A 759 -2.39 30.30 23.87
N THR A 760 -2.46 29.11 24.47
CA THR A 760 -2.61 28.95 25.93
C THR A 760 -1.29 28.96 26.67
N LYS A 761 -0.17 28.72 25.96
CA LYS A 761 1.17 28.49 26.51
C LYS A 761 1.25 27.24 27.41
N GLU A 762 0.29 26.33 27.27
CA GLU A 762 0.25 25.09 28.03
C GLU A 762 1.21 24.06 27.41
N PRO A 763 2.05 23.39 28.22
CA PRO A 763 2.99 22.37 27.74
C PRO A 763 2.33 21.01 27.54
N TYR A 764 2.71 20.32 26.47
CA TYR A 764 2.24 18.99 26.09
C TYR A 764 3.40 18.03 25.81
N LEU A 765 3.21 16.76 26.17
CA LEU A 765 4.03 15.63 25.73
C LEU A 765 3.55 15.18 24.34
N LEU A 766 4.47 15.03 23.38
CA LEU A 766 4.14 14.80 21.98
C LEU A 766 4.20 13.30 21.60
N PRO A 767 3.08 12.71 21.16
CA PRO A 767 3.05 11.37 20.57
C PRO A 767 3.70 11.30 19.19
N VAL A 768 4.13 10.11 18.75
CA VAL A 768 4.84 9.94 17.45
C VAL A 768 3.96 10.14 16.21
N ASP A 769 2.63 10.02 16.33
CA ASP A 769 1.63 10.28 15.29
C ASP A 769 1.14 11.73 15.23
N ILE A 770 1.61 12.60 16.12
CA ILE A 770 1.14 13.98 16.23
C ILE A 770 2.26 14.96 15.90
N THR A 771 1.96 15.94 15.06
CA THR A 771 2.87 17.04 14.73
C THR A 771 2.62 18.25 15.64
N GLY A 772 3.59 19.17 15.75
CA GLY A 772 3.44 20.40 16.54
C GLY A 772 2.31 21.33 16.11
N LYS A 773 1.63 21.06 14.99
CA LYS A 773 0.39 21.76 14.57
C LYS A 773 -0.86 21.29 15.31
N ASN A 774 -0.92 20.01 15.69
CA ASN A 774 -2.07 19.37 16.32
C ASN A 774 -1.77 18.97 17.77
N ILE A 775 -0.95 19.77 18.46
CA ILE A 775 -0.41 19.47 19.79
C ILE A 775 -1.46 19.13 20.85
N ARG A 776 -2.70 19.64 20.70
CA ARG A 776 -3.83 19.36 21.60
C ARG A 776 -4.27 17.90 21.64
N LEU A 777 -3.83 17.08 20.69
CA LEU A 777 -4.04 15.64 20.67
C LEU A 777 -2.99 14.87 21.50
N GLY A 778 -1.97 15.55 22.01
CA GLY A 778 -1.03 14.99 23.00
C GLY A 778 -1.53 15.15 24.43
N ILE A 779 -0.70 14.78 25.40
CA ILE A 779 -1.03 14.87 26.83
C ILE A 779 -0.52 16.19 27.40
N SER A 780 -1.42 17.06 27.85
CA SER A 780 -1.01 18.28 28.54
C SER A 780 -0.47 17.95 29.94
N LEU A 781 0.55 18.68 30.40
CA LEU A 781 1.08 18.42 31.75
C LEU A 781 0.03 18.71 32.84
N ALA A 782 -0.86 19.66 32.61
CA ALA A 782 -1.96 19.94 33.54
C ALA A 782 -2.93 18.75 33.63
N ASP A 783 -3.27 18.13 32.49
CA ASP A 783 -4.11 16.92 32.47
C ASP A 783 -3.39 15.73 33.13
N LEU A 784 -2.10 15.54 32.84
CA LEU A 784 -1.28 14.50 33.49
C LEU A 784 -1.31 14.64 35.02
N TYR A 785 -0.98 15.82 35.55
CA TYR A 785 -0.95 16.04 37.00
C TYR A 785 -2.33 15.91 37.64
N LYS A 786 -3.38 16.38 36.96
CA LYS A 786 -4.77 16.22 37.42
C LYS A 786 -5.16 14.75 37.51
N ARG A 787 -4.82 13.95 36.48
CA ARG A 787 -5.12 12.52 36.42
C ARG A 787 -4.39 11.73 37.51
N LEU A 788 -3.11 12.01 37.73
CA LEU A 788 -2.32 11.35 38.78
C LEU A 788 -2.83 11.67 40.19
N ALA A 789 -3.48 12.83 40.37
CA ALA A 789 -4.08 13.25 41.64
C ALA A 789 -5.55 12.81 41.82
N THR A 790 -6.10 11.99 40.91
CA THR A 790 -7.53 11.59 40.94
C THR A 790 -7.89 10.78 42.18
N TYR A 791 -6.99 9.90 42.61
CA TYR A 791 -7.20 8.99 43.74
C TYR A 791 -6.19 9.30 44.87
N PRO A 792 -6.55 9.06 46.14
CA PRO A 792 -5.60 9.13 47.24
C PRO A 792 -4.55 8.03 47.08
N ILE A 793 -3.30 8.43 46.92
CA ILE A 793 -2.14 7.55 46.72
C ILE A 793 -1.00 7.99 47.64
N LYS A 794 -0.03 7.10 47.86
CA LYS A 794 1.16 7.40 48.65
C LYS A 794 2.06 8.43 47.98
N GLY A 795 2.20 8.35 46.65
CA GLY A 795 2.92 9.35 45.87
C GLY A 795 2.93 9.08 44.37
N ALA A 796 3.00 10.14 43.56
CA ALA A 796 3.21 10.08 42.12
C ALA A 796 4.52 10.81 41.75
N TYR A 797 5.46 10.10 41.16
CA TYR A 797 6.79 10.58 40.78
C TYR A 797 6.90 10.65 39.26
N VAL A 798 7.04 11.86 38.72
CA VAL A 798 7.05 12.14 37.28
C VAL A 798 8.46 12.58 36.85
N PHE A 799 9.04 11.91 35.87
CA PHE A 799 10.36 12.23 35.30
C PHE A 799 10.21 12.52 33.80
N LEU A 800 10.56 13.73 33.38
CA LEU A 800 10.35 14.20 32.02
C LEU A 800 11.70 14.58 31.38
N ASP A 801 12.19 13.76 30.45
CA ASP A 801 13.29 14.09 29.56
C ASP A 801 12.77 14.65 28.21
N ALA A 802 12.22 15.86 28.25
CA ALA A 802 11.62 16.54 27.11
C ALA A 802 11.87 18.05 27.13
N CYS A 803 12.02 18.65 25.94
CA CYS A 803 12.14 20.11 25.79
C CYS A 803 10.77 20.77 25.78
N PHE A 804 10.54 21.87 26.51
CA PHE A 804 9.30 22.65 26.40
C PHE A 804 9.54 24.10 25.93
N SER A 805 10.73 24.44 25.43
CA SER A 805 11.06 25.81 25.01
C SER A 805 10.57 26.21 23.61
N GLY A 806 9.81 25.34 22.92
CA GLY A 806 9.15 25.62 21.63
C GLY A 806 10.06 25.69 20.39
N GLY A 807 11.17 24.94 20.36
CA GLY A 807 12.31 25.23 19.49
C GLY A 807 12.58 24.37 18.25
N TYR A 808 11.77 23.36 17.91
CA TYR A 808 12.07 22.50 16.75
C TYR A 808 10.91 22.49 15.75
N LYS A 809 11.02 23.33 14.72
CA LYS A 809 10.28 23.18 13.47
C LYS A 809 11.31 23.23 12.32
N SER A 810 11.45 22.10 11.60
CA SER A 810 12.16 21.89 10.33
C SER A 810 13.69 21.68 10.30
N ALA A 811 14.13 20.83 9.37
CA ALA A 811 15.50 20.34 9.12
C ALA A 811 16.47 21.38 8.50
N ALA A 812 16.18 22.68 8.57
CA ALA A 812 17.09 23.72 8.11
C ALA A 812 18.02 24.19 9.24
N PRO A 813 19.31 24.44 9.00
CA PRO A 813 20.20 24.98 10.01
C PRO A 813 19.75 26.38 10.43
N LEU A 814 19.82 26.64 11.74
CA LEU A 814 19.71 27.92 12.44
C LEU A 814 20.14 29.13 11.59
N LEU A 815 19.19 29.70 10.83
CA LEU A 815 19.22 31.07 10.31
C LEU A 815 17.80 31.36 9.79
N ALA A 816 17.13 32.30 10.45
CA ALA A 816 15.82 32.86 10.11
C ALA A 816 14.56 32.11 10.57
N GLN A 817 14.28 32.11 11.87
CA GLN A 817 12.97 32.56 12.35
C GLN A 817 13.15 33.38 13.63
N LYS A 818 12.75 34.66 13.62
CA LYS A 818 12.54 35.46 14.85
C LYS A 818 11.31 34.90 15.57
N GLY A 819 11.42 33.69 16.12
CA GLY A 819 10.40 33.08 16.96
C GLY A 819 10.61 33.55 18.40
N VAL A 820 9.64 34.25 18.97
CA VAL A 820 9.62 34.61 20.39
C VAL A 820 9.67 33.32 21.21
N ARG A 821 10.72 33.10 22.02
CA ARG A 821 10.76 32.01 22.99
C ARG A 821 9.53 32.10 23.89
N VAL A 822 8.70 31.07 23.88
CA VAL A 822 7.47 31.02 24.66
C VAL A 822 7.79 30.42 26.02
N VAL A 823 7.63 31.20 27.09
CA VAL A 823 7.70 30.70 28.46
C VAL A 823 6.41 29.90 28.77
N PRO A 824 6.49 28.61 29.11
CA PRO A 824 5.32 27.79 29.40
C PRO A 824 4.57 28.27 30.65
N LYS A 825 3.24 28.19 30.64
CA LYS A 825 2.39 28.40 31.82
C LYS A 825 2.06 27.04 32.45
N VAL A 826 2.96 26.53 33.29
CA VAL A 826 2.79 25.21 33.93
C VAL A 826 1.84 25.32 35.12
N GLY A 827 0.81 24.46 35.18
CA GLY A 827 -0.03 24.31 36.37
C GLY A 827 0.71 23.59 37.49
N LEU A 828 0.45 23.96 38.76
CA LEU A 828 1.06 23.29 39.90
C LEU A 828 0.53 21.84 40.04
N PRO A 829 1.39 20.84 40.34
CA PRO A 829 0.93 19.49 40.67
C PRO A 829 -0.03 19.50 41.87
N GLN A 830 -0.95 18.53 41.89
CA GLN A 830 -1.94 18.35 42.95
C GLN A 830 -1.71 17.02 43.69
N GLY A 831 -2.35 16.85 44.85
CA GLY A 831 -2.21 15.62 45.65
C GLY A 831 -0.78 15.41 46.14
N HIS A 832 -0.33 14.15 46.20
CA HIS A 832 1.08 13.80 46.46
C HIS A 832 1.83 13.59 45.14
N THR A 833 1.92 14.62 44.31
CA THR A 833 2.64 14.55 43.02
C THR A 833 3.92 15.37 43.06
N LEU A 834 5.02 14.77 42.57
CA LEU A 834 6.32 15.39 42.39
C LEU A 834 6.78 15.17 40.95
N SER A 835 7.20 16.23 40.27
CA SER A 835 7.67 16.17 38.87
C SER A 835 9.05 16.77 38.72
N PHE A 836 9.95 16.05 38.07
CA PHE A 836 11.26 16.53 37.60
C PHE A 836 11.24 16.67 36.09
N SER A 837 11.79 17.78 35.58
CA SER A 837 11.96 18.04 34.15
C SER A 837 13.42 18.26 33.80
N SER A 838 13.81 17.87 32.59
CA SER A 838 15.20 17.90 32.15
C SER A 838 15.77 19.29 31.86
N SER A 839 14.91 20.31 31.72
CA SER A 839 15.30 21.70 31.46
C SER A 839 14.27 22.71 32.02
N SER A 840 14.68 23.98 32.16
CA SER A 840 13.77 25.10 32.43
C SER A 840 12.99 25.50 31.18
N GLY A 841 11.89 26.24 31.36
CA GLY A 841 10.94 26.57 30.27
C GLY A 841 11.52 27.34 29.08
N ASP A 842 12.72 27.91 29.19
CA ASP A 842 13.42 28.66 28.14
C ASP A 842 14.67 27.95 27.59
N GLN A 843 14.95 26.73 28.04
CA GLN A 843 16.13 25.92 27.70
C GLN A 843 15.76 24.64 26.94
N THR A 844 16.73 24.06 26.22
CA THR A 844 16.55 22.80 25.49
C THR A 844 17.27 21.64 26.17
N SER A 845 16.62 20.48 26.17
CA SER A 845 17.19 19.20 26.58
C SER A 845 18.10 18.65 25.49
N SER A 846 19.30 18.21 25.87
CA SER A 846 20.36 17.80 24.94
C SER A 846 20.62 16.30 24.94
N VAL A 847 21.11 15.80 23.81
CA VAL A 847 21.46 14.39 23.59
C VAL A 847 22.96 14.17 23.85
N TYR A 848 23.30 13.12 24.61
CA TYR A 848 24.67 12.72 24.93
C TYR A 848 25.15 11.57 24.04
N HIS A 849 25.49 11.89 22.79
CA HIS A 849 25.86 10.88 21.77
C HIS A 849 26.96 9.90 22.19
N ALA A 850 27.98 10.37 22.92
CA ALA A 850 29.07 9.49 23.39
C ALA A 850 28.59 8.39 24.33
N LYS A 851 27.49 8.62 25.06
CA LYS A 851 26.88 7.68 26.00
C LYS A 851 25.58 7.05 25.47
N LYS A 852 25.14 7.42 24.26
CA LYS A 852 23.89 6.94 23.63
C LYS A 852 22.65 7.11 24.54
N GLN A 853 22.54 8.27 25.19
CA GLN A 853 21.48 8.63 26.14
C GLN A 853 21.16 10.13 26.06
N GLY A 854 20.05 10.58 26.64
CA GLY A 854 19.81 11.97 27.02
C GLY A 854 20.72 12.43 28.17
N TYR A 855 21.15 13.70 28.17
CA TYR A 855 22.01 14.21 29.26
C TYR A 855 21.33 14.09 30.63
N TYR A 856 20.03 14.38 30.71
CA TYR A 856 19.28 14.30 31.95
C TYR A 856 19.13 12.87 32.44
N THR A 857 18.63 11.97 31.57
CA THR A 857 18.46 10.55 31.92
C THR A 857 19.77 9.90 32.36
N TYR A 858 20.86 10.15 31.64
CA TYR A 858 22.18 9.64 32.00
C TYR A 858 22.59 10.05 33.42
N PHE A 859 22.53 11.34 33.75
CA PHE A 859 22.94 11.83 35.08
C PHE A 859 21.93 11.53 36.19
N LEU A 860 20.65 11.37 35.86
CA LEU A 860 19.63 10.89 36.79
C LEU A 860 19.95 9.46 37.25
N ILE A 861 20.12 8.56 36.30
CA ILE A 861 20.43 7.15 36.58
C ILE A 861 21.81 7.01 37.23
N LYS A 862 22.81 7.78 36.76
CA LYS A 862 24.14 7.79 37.35
C LYS A 862 24.12 8.23 38.82
N ALA A 863 23.33 9.25 39.17
CA ALA A 863 23.21 9.68 40.57
C ALA A 863 22.65 8.56 41.46
N ILE A 864 21.61 7.86 41.00
CA ILE A 864 21.02 6.70 41.69
C ILE A 864 22.06 5.58 41.85
N LYS A 865 22.78 5.26 40.77
CA LYS A 865 23.82 4.24 40.75
C LYS A 865 24.93 4.54 41.75
N ASP A 866 25.52 5.73 41.67
CA ASP A 866 26.67 6.14 42.48
C ASP A 866 26.38 6.12 43.98
N ALA A 867 25.13 6.38 44.35
CA ALA A 867 24.67 6.31 45.74
C ALA A 867 24.08 4.95 46.14
N LYS A 868 24.18 3.93 45.28
CA LYS A 868 23.62 2.59 45.51
C LYS A 868 22.11 2.61 45.82
N GLY A 869 21.41 3.56 45.22
CA GLY A 869 19.98 3.87 45.45
C GLY A 869 19.67 4.53 46.79
N ASP A 870 20.66 4.76 47.67
CA ASP A 870 20.45 5.38 48.98
C ASP A 870 20.49 6.91 48.88
N LEU A 871 19.42 7.47 48.32
CA LEU A 871 19.22 8.88 48.09
C LEU A 871 17.81 9.28 48.49
N THR A 872 17.67 10.47 49.06
CA THR A 872 16.38 11.15 49.12
C THR A 872 16.04 11.82 47.78
N MET A 873 14.76 12.09 47.51
CA MET A 873 14.32 12.78 46.29
C MET A 873 14.97 14.17 46.13
N LYS A 874 15.19 14.87 47.25
CA LYS A 874 15.94 16.14 47.24
C LYS A 874 17.39 15.94 46.78
N GLN A 875 18.09 14.96 47.34
CA GLN A 875 19.47 14.65 46.96
C GLN A 875 19.58 14.18 45.51
N LEU A 876 18.61 13.40 45.03
CA LEU A 876 18.55 12.96 43.64
C LEU A 876 18.47 14.19 42.71
N PHE A 877 17.52 15.10 42.96
CA PHE A 877 17.39 16.33 42.18
C PHE A 877 18.65 17.19 42.21
N GLU A 878 19.19 17.50 43.40
CA GLU A 878 20.36 18.38 43.55
C GLU A 878 21.59 17.83 42.82
N LYS A 879 21.84 16.52 42.92
CA LYS A 879 22.96 15.87 42.22
C LYS A 879 22.76 15.85 40.70
N THR A 880 21.57 15.45 40.23
CA THR A 880 21.28 15.44 38.79
C THR A 880 21.35 16.84 38.19
N ASN A 881 20.82 17.85 38.88
CA ASN A 881 20.87 19.24 38.43
C ASN A 881 22.31 19.75 38.30
N ALA A 882 23.15 19.54 39.33
CA ALA A 882 24.54 19.97 39.32
C ALA A 882 25.35 19.34 38.16
N GLU A 883 25.21 18.03 37.94
CA GLU A 883 25.96 17.33 36.89
C GLU A 883 25.46 17.65 35.49
N VAL A 884 24.14 17.76 35.27
CA VAL A 884 23.58 18.15 33.96
C VAL A 884 24.02 19.56 33.58
N LYS A 885 23.96 20.53 34.50
CA LYS A 885 24.45 21.89 34.28
C LYS A 885 25.92 21.90 33.88
N LYS A 886 26.74 21.20 34.66
CA LYS A 886 28.19 21.14 34.46
C LYS A 886 28.52 20.50 33.11
N ALA A 887 27.90 19.37 32.77
CA ALA A 887 28.20 18.63 31.56
C ALA A 887 27.71 19.34 30.29
N THR A 888 26.54 19.97 30.33
CA THR A 888 26.01 20.71 29.17
C THR A 888 26.71 22.04 28.94
N ALA A 889 27.20 22.71 29.99
CA ALA A 889 28.03 23.90 29.86
C ALA A 889 29.32 23.64 29.06
N LEU A 890 29.92 22.45 29.17
CA LEU A 890 31.12 22.06 28.41
C LEU A 890 30.90 21.98 26.90
N ILE A 891 29.66 21.77 26.45
CA ILE A 891 29.29 21.76 25.03
C ILE A 891 28.63 23.08 24.60
N GLY A 892 28.74 24.13 25.41
CA GLY A 892 28.23 25.47 25.10
C GLY A 892 26.70 25.59 25.15
N LYS A 893 26.02 24.68 25.85
CA LYS A 893 24.56 24.72 26.04
C LYS A 893 24.22 24.92 27.52
N MET A 894 23.12 25.62 27.80
CA MET A 894 22.55 25.70 29.15
C MET A 894 21.37 24.74 29.24
N GLN A 895 21.48 23.77 30.15
CA GLN A 895 20.40 22.86 30.53
C GLN A 895 20.39 22.73 32.05
N GLU A 896 19.31 23.18 32.67
CA GLU A 896 19.10 23.22 34.10
C GLU A 896 17.80 22.46 34.43
N PRO A 897 17.91 21.24 34.98
CA PRO A 897 16.75 20.50 35.46
C PRO A 897 15.96 21.28 36.51
N GLN A 898 14.64 21.09 36.52
CA GLN A 898 13.71 21.72 37.45
C GLN A 898 12.87 20.67 38.17
N TYR A 899 12.30 21.04 39.32
CA TYR A 899 11.29 20.24 40.00
C TYR A 899 10.05 21.06 40.33
N MET A 900 8.91 20.38 40.41
CA MET A 900 7.64 20.89 40.87
C MET A 900 7.04 19.89 41.85
N ALA A 901 6.83 20.31 43.09
CA ALA A 901 6.13 19.52 44.10
C ALA A 901 4.75 20.12 44.35
N SER A 902 3.77 19.27 44.65
CA SER A 902 2.47 19.73 45.13
C SER A 902 2.63 20.59 46.39
N PRO A 903 2.01 21.77 46.48
CA PRO A 903 2.13 22.65 47.65
C PRO A 903 1.64 22.01 48.96
N THR A 904 0.82 20.97 48.88
CA THR A 904 0.28 20.27 50.05
C THR A 904 1.17 19.13 50.53
N TRP A 905 2.18 18.71 49.75
CA TRP A 905 3.10 17.64 50.11
C TRP A 905 4.39 18.27 50.66
N THR A 906 4.65 18.13 51.96
CA THR A 906 5.74 18.87 52.64
C THR A 906 6.95 18.00 52.99
N ASP A 907 6.77 16.68 53.03
CA ASP A 907 7.75 15.66 53.40
C ASP A 907 8.35 14.91 52.18
N TRP A 908 8.00 15.31 50.96
CA TRP A 908 8.52 14.70 49.72
C TRP A 908 10.05 14.70 49.64
N THR A 909 10.71 15.64 50.32
CA THR A 909 12.17 15.80 50.28
C THR A 909 12.93 14.62 50.85
N ASP A 910 12.36 13.89 51.81
CA ASP A 910 13.02 12.81 52.55
C ASP A 910 12.72 11.40 51.98
N ILE A 911 11.86 11.33 50.96
CA ILE A 911 11.44 10.07 50.32
C ILE A 911 12.61 9.42 49.59
N LYS A 912 12.75 8.10 49.72
CA LYS A 912 13.73 7.29 48.98
C LYS A 912 13.03 6.37 47.98
N LEU A 913 13.51 6.36 46.74
CA LEU A 913 13.00 5.47 45.70
C LEU A 913 13.51 4.04 45.84
N LYS A 914 14.65 3.81 46.48
CA LYS A 914 15.10 2.43 46.73
C LYS A 914 14.21 1.78 47.79
N THR A 915 13.67 0.61 47.49
CA THR A 915 12.93 -0.17 48.47
C THR A 915 13.92 -0.77 49.48
N PRO A 916 13.74 -0.54 50.79
CA PRO A 916 14.59 -1.17 51.80
C PRO A 916 14.41 -2.70 51.79
N PRO A 917 15.46 -3.47 52.14
CA PRO A 917 15.32 -4.92 52.36
C PRO A 917 14.27 -5.21 53.44
N LEU A 918 13.50 -6.29 53.28
CA LEU A 918 12.59 -6.79 54.32
C LEU A 918 13.42 -7.14 55.56
N GLU A 919 13.12 -6.49 56.70
CA GLU A 919 13.70 -6.80 58.01
C GLU A 919 13.22 -8.16 58.56
#